data_AF-A0A1F9TUC9-F1
#
_entry.id   AF-A0A1F9TUC9-F1
#
_cell.length_a   1.000
_cell.length_b   1.000
_cell.length_c   1.000
_cell.angle_alpha   90.00
_cell.angle_beta   90.00
_cell.angle_gamma   90.00
#
_symmetry.space_group_name_H-M   'P 1'
#
loop_
_entity.id
_entity.type
_entity.pdbx_description
1 polymer ?
#
loop_
_entity_poly.entity_id
_entity_poly.type
_entity_poly.pdbx_seq_one_letter_code
_entity_poly.pdbx_strand_id
1 'polypeptide(L)'
;MNTAESAESRPPRSRLAEALGAAAGALLLASLFLPYWQARLLAPQYRNGLTATMYAYKVTGDVAEIDGLNHYVGVAKLAKLGVWERRLAIPAVLFLAALSFFAFRKTGRWPPWIKVLPVAAYPLIFMADLKFWLHYASTNLDPTAPLKLRPFIIPLIGTGKVGQFRSEVGPMPGFYLLMAAAILLLIGLWLTRSREPACTAKAASRSCALTILVAGILSICAPWAQAQSLQELVDAAQPGAVLELAPGVYEGPLIIAKPLSLMGAGRAVIDSRGRGTVVTVRAPGSKLEGLALRGSGDSLLYEDSGVRIEAASVAVRGCRIEDVLFGAFISNAPGTIIEGNVFIGKPLELGRRGDLLRLWNSDRAVVRDNKLERGRDMVLWFSTGSVVTGNTVTGARYGLHFMYTNGALIKGNVFRHNSVGAYIMYSRGLSIEGNRFEEHRGPSGTGLGLKESGLVQAFGNVFSGNRQGLFIDQSPLVPEDGNEFIGNVFMNNDIGVALMPGVRGNTLVENAFEDNIQQVSVRGGGQLSGNQWSRGGRGNYWSDYAGYGRPGAEVGAVPYRADRLVERLADTRPETRFFLYTPAAGALEAAARAFPVFKAKALMTDPHPLLRPRPAGGSQAPAPVPALAALWLPAGLLSLSAVSVAMLGRQRAPRPFSKRGANGRPEHGRPMISAKDLSKAYAGRSVFSGLSLCIMPGECVVLWGSNGAGKSTLMRCLLGMESCEGRLLLAGCDISRDSRLARERIGYVSQEFAGYDWTVRQAMEFICSVRSVDRSAIAGTLASCGLTGEDDKTVFELSGGMKQKLALAQALVANPDVLLLDEPCSNLDLKSRRELLAILRELRRTRTMLVTSHHLDEVEALADRVLWLEESRSAVELSPARFLARIEGCVQEERA
;
A
#
# COMPACT_ATOMS: atom_id res chain seq x y z
N MET A 1 -17.02 5.80 97.16
CA MET A 1 -17.86 6.63 96.26
C MET A 1 -16.98 7.63 95.55
N ASN A 2 -16.87 7.44 94.24
CA ASN A 2 -16.44 8.33 93.14
C ASN A 2 -15.53 9.53 93.40
N THR A 3 -14.28 9.37 92.98
CA THR A 3 -13.42 10.43 92.43
C THR A 3 -13.87 10.76 91.00
N ALA A 4 -14.32 12.00 90.78
CA ALA A 4 -14.57 12.55 89.45
C ALA A 4 -13.24 12.94 88.80
N GLU A 5 -12.81 12.17 87.80
CA GLU A 5 -11.67 12.51 86.96
C GLU A 5 -12.13 13.47 85.84
N SER A 6 -11.57 14.67 85.85
CA SER A 6 -11.85 15.76 84.93
C SER A 6 -11.49 15.41 83.48
N ALA A 7 -12.47 15.50 82.58
CA ALA A 7 -12.24 15.46 81.15
C ALA A 7 -11.46 16.70 80.69
N GLU A 8 -10.13 16.59 80.58
CA GLU A 8 -9.26 17.59 79.95
C GLU A 8 -9.76 17.91 78.52
N SER A 9 -10.33 19.09 78.32
CA SER A 9 -10.61 19.62 76.99
C SER A 9 -9.30 19.88 76.25
N ARG A 10 -8.91 18.97 75.34
CA ARG A 10 -7.70 19.10 74.51
C ARG A 10 -7.65 20.48 73.80
N PRO A 11 -6.49 21.18 73.77
CA PRO A 11 -6.40 22.50 73.17
C PRO A 11 -6.73 22.49 71.66
N PRO A 12 -7.37 23.53 71.10
CA PRO A 12 -7.87 23.56 69.72
C PRO A 12 -6.79 23.29 68.65
N ARG A 13 -5.52 23.64 68.93
CA ARG A 13 -4.38 23.35 68.04
C ARG A 13 -4.11 21.85 67.84
N SER A 14 -4.40 21.02 68.84
CA SER A 14 -4.21 19.57 68.75
C SER A 14 -5.23 18.90 67.83
N ARG A 15 -6.48 19.35 67.85
CA ARG A 15 -7.54 18.86 66.94
C ARG A 15 -7.28 19.27 65.50
N LEU A 16 -6.78 20.49 65.27
CA LEU A 16 -6.40 20.95 63.94
C LEU A 16 -5.22 20.12 63.37
N ALA A 17 -4.20 19.84 64.19
CA ALA A 17 -3.08 18.99 63.76
C ALA A 17 -3.54 17.56 63.42
N GLU A 18 -4.43 16.96 64.23
CA GLU A 18 -5.04 15.66 63.91
C GLU A 18 -5.83 15.68 62.59
N ALA A 19 -6.60 16.74 62.32
CA ALA A 19 -7.33 16.90 61.06
C ALA A 19 -6.39 17.03 59.85
N LEU A 20 -5.29 17.78 59.98
CA LEU A 20 -4.26 17.89 58.94
C LEU A 20 -3.58 16.54 58.67
N GLY A 21 -3.34 15.73 59.72
CA GLY A 21 -2.81 14.37 59.58
C GLY A 21 -3.75 13.43 58.83
N ALA A 22 -5.06 13.50 59.11
CA ALA A 22 -6.06 12.72 58.41
C ALA A 22 -6.21 13.14 56.93
N ALA A 23 -6.20 14.45 56.66
CA ALA A 23 -6.22 14.97 55.30
C ALA A 23 -4.97 14.54 54.51
N ALA A 24 -3.79 14.62 55.11
CA ALA A 24 -2.55 14.13 54.49
C ALA A 24 -2.61 12.62 54.18
N GLY A 25 -3.15 11.80 55.10
CA GLY A 25 -3.37 10.37 54.86
C GLY A 25 -4.29 10.09 53.67
N ALA A 26 -5.39 10.84 53.54
CA ALA A 26 -6.30 10.73 52.41
C ALA A 26 -5.65 11.14 51.08
N LEU A 27 -4.86 12.21 51.05
CA LEU A 27 -4.13 12.64 49.85
C LEU A 27 -3.10 11.60 49.38
N LEU A 28 -2.40 10.93 50.31
CA LEU A 28 -1.47 9.84 49.99
C LEU A 28 -2.19 8.61 49.41
N LEU A 29 -3.38 8.28 49.89
CA LEU A 29 -4.18 7.19 49.32
C LEU A 29 -4.69 7.56 47.92
N ALA A 30 -5.16 8.79 47.74
CA ALA A 30 -5.61 9.30 46.45
C ALA A 30 -4.46 9.35 45.42
N SER A 31 -3.24 9.66 45.85
CA SER A 31 -2.09 9.75 44.95
C SER A 31 -1.78 8.42 44.26
N LEU A 32 -2.05 7.26 44.89
CA LEU A 32 -1.83 5.94 44.25
C LEU A 32 -2.54 5.77 42.91
N PHE A 33 -3.67 6.45 42.71
CA PHE A 33 -4.49 6.35 41.50
C PHE A 33 -4.11 7.39 40.43
N LEU A 34 -3.17 8.28 40.73
CA LEU A 34 -2.77 9.36 39.86
C LEU A 34 -1.29 9.22 39.43
N PRO A 35 -0.94 9.69 38.21
CA PRO A 35 0.42 9.64 37.74
C PRO A 35 1.31 10.58 38.56
N TYR A 36 2.54 10.15 38.85
CA TYR A 36 3.53 10.92 39.59
C TYR A 36 4.47 11.70 38.65
N TRP A 37 4.79 11.12 37.50
CA TRP A 37 5.71 11.72 36.54
C TRP A 37 5.41 11.26 35.12
N GLN A 38 5.67 12.11 34.12
CA GLN A 38 5.47 11.77 32.72
C GLN A 38 6.65 12.23 31.88
N ALA A 39 7.00 11.43 30.88
CA ALA A 39 7.88 11.80 29.77
C ALA A 39 7.15 11.70 28.44
N ARG A 40 7.24 12.75 27.63
CA ARG A 40 6.78 12.79 26.24
C ARG A 40 7.98 12.94 25.31
N LEU A 41 8.17 12.00 24.39
CA LEU A 41 9.24 11.96 23.41
C LEU A 41 8.68 12.38 22.05
N LEU A 42 9.21 13.46 21.49
CA LEU A 42 8.77 14.04 20.23
C LEU A 42 9.87 13.84 19.17
N ALA A 43 9.53 13.26 18.02
CA ALA A 43 10.43 13.12 16.88
C ALA A 43 9.62 13.22 15.56
N PRO A 44 10.24 13.62 14.43
CA PRO A 44 9.54 13.81 13.16
C PRO A 44 8.80 12.55 12.64
N GLN A 45 9.33 11.37 12.96
CA GLN A 45 8.74 10.08 12.60
C GLN A 45 7.51 9.74 13.46
N TYR A 46 7.35 10.42 14.60
CA TYR A 46 6.29 10.22 15.58
C TYR A 46 5.43 11.48 15.71
N ARG A 47 4.50 11.70 14.76
CA ARG A 47 3.66 12.93 14.71
C ARG A 47 2.94 13.26 16.01
N ASN A 48 2.52 12.26 16.79
CA ASN A 48 1.81 12.45 18.07
C ASN A 48 2.74 12.44 19.30
N GLY A 49 4.01 12.07 19.11
CA GLY A 49 4.97 11.75 20.16
C GLY A 49 4.69 10.40 20.84
N LEU A 50 5.68 9.91 21.58
CA LEU A 50 5.57 8.75 22.46
C LEU A 50 5.48 9.21 23.91
N THR A 51 4.72 8.52 24.74
CA THR A 51 4.48 8.92 26.14
C THR A 51 4.79 7.78 27.10
N ALA A 52 5.58 8.07 28.14
CA ALA A 52 5.80 7.19 29.27
C ALA A 52 5.27 7.86 30.55
N THR A 53 4.21 7.31 31.11
CA THR A 53 3.54 7.84 32.31
C THR A 53 3.77 6.92 33.49
N MET A 54 4.42 7.44 34.53
CA MET A 54 4.81 6.70 35.73
C MET A 54 3.84 6.97 36.88
N TYR A 55 3.24 5.89 37.38
CA TYR A 55 2.51 5.83 38.65
C TYR A 55 3.45 5.29 39.74
N ALA A 56 3.02 5.35 41.00
CA ALA A 56 3.80 4.80 42.11
C ALA A 56 4.24 3.33 41.89
N TYR A 57 3.38 2.52 41.26
CA TYR A 57 3.57 1.06 41.15
C TYR A 57 3.66 0.53 39.72
N LYS A 58 3.45 1.38 38.70
CA LYS A 58 3.44 0.96 37.28
C LYS A 58 3.89 2.07 36.34
N VAL A 59 4.31 1.68 35.14
CA VAL A 59 4.56 2.59 34.02
C VAL A 59 3.57 2.24 32.90
N THR A 60 2.99 3.24 32.25
CA THR A 60 1.95 3.11 31.21
C THR A 60 2.19 4.08 30.06
N GLY A 61 1.42 3.98 28.99
CA GLY A 61 1.62 4.73 27.74
C GLY A 61 2.27 3.86 26.67
N ASP A 62 3.11 4.44 25.83
CA ASP A 62 3.76 3.82 24.68
C ASP A 62 5.01 3.00 25.08
N VAL A 63 4.94 2.31 26.22
CA VAL A 63 6.08 1.62 26.86
C VAL A 63 6.66 0.53 25.96
N ALA A 64 5.82 -0.22 25.25
CA ALA A 64 6.28 -1.30 24.37
C ALA A 64 7.09 -0.75 23.17
N GLU A 65 6.65 0.38 22.62
CA GLU A 65 7.35 1.05 21.53
C GLU A 65 8.64 1.70 22.00
N ILE A 66 8.62 2.38 23.15
CA ILE A 66 9.83 2.93 23.78
C ILE A 66 10.83 1.80 24.10
N ASP A 67 10.37 0.65 24.61
CA ASP A 67 11.23 -0.51 24.86
C ASP A 67 11.77 -1.16 23.57
N GLY A 68 10.99 -1.12 22.49
CA GLY A 68 11.44 -1.52 21.15
C GLY A 68 12.55 -0.62 20.64
N LEU A 69 12.42 0.69 20.79
CA LEU A 69 13.46 1.66 20.44
C LEU A 69 14.69 1.50 21.34
N ASN A 70 14.48 1.33 22.65
CA ASN A 70 15.54 1.11 23.65
C ASN A 70 16.44 -0.07 23.29
N HIS A 71 15.87 -1.14 22.69
CA HIS A 71 16.65 -2.29 22.21
C HIS A 71 17.70 -1.91 21.16
N TYR A 72 17.38 -0.99 20.25
CA TYR A 72 18.31 -0.55 19.21
C TYR A 72 19.41 0.37 19.72
N VAL A 73 19.12 1.16 20.77
CA VAL A 73 20.04 2.15 21.33
C VAL A 73 20.74 1.69 22.62
N GLY A 74 20.50 0.45 23.04
CA GLY A 74 21.15 -0.18 24.19
C GLY A 74 20.61 0.27 25.55
N VAL A 75 19.45 0.92 25.62
CA VAL A 75 18.82 1.29 26.89
C VAL A 75 18.08 0.08 27.47
N ALA A 76 18.16 -0.13 28.78
CA ALA A 76 17.43 -1.21 29.44
C ALA A 76 15.90 -0.98 29.36
N LYS A 77 15.13 -2.06 29.19
CA LYS A 77 13.67 -2.01 29.17
C LYS A 77 13.12 -1.30 30.42
N LEU A 78 12.17 -0.39 30.25
CA LEU A 78 11.54 0.37 31.33
C LEU A 78 10.92 -0.54 32.40
N ALA A 79 10.37 -1.68 31.99
CA ALA A 79 9.82 -2.68 32.90
C ALA A 79 10.87 -3.32 33.84
N LYS A 80 12.16 -3.27 33.48
CA LYS A 80 13.27 -3.84 34.27
C LYS A 80 13.94 -2.84 35.23
N LEU A 81 13.75 -1.54 35.03
CA LEU A 81 14.25 -0.52 35.95
C LEU A 81 13.38 -0.50 37.20
N GLY A 82 13.92 -0.33 38.42
CA GLY A 82 13.12 -0.04 39.62
C GLY A 82 12.07 -1.09 40.03
N VAL A 83 12.32 -2.38 39.78
CA VAL A 83 11.32 -3.46 40.00
C VAL A 83 10.97 -3.64 41.47
N TRP A 84 11.96 -3.56 42.37
CA TRP A 84 11.76 -3.75 43.80
C TRP A 84 10.99 -2.58 44.42
N GLU A 85 11.34 -1.37 44.02
CA GLU A 85 10.76 -0.11 44.44
C GLU A 85 9.28 -0.06 44.05
N ARG A 86 8.94 -0.42 42.80
CA ARG A 86 7.54 -0.50 42.35
C ARG A 86 6.72 -1.56 43.08
N ARG A 87 7.31 -2.72 43.41
CA ARG A 87 6.64 -3.76 44.20
C ARG A 87 6.33 -3.29 45.62
N LEU A 88 7.24 -2.52 46.22
CA LEU A 88 7.09 -1.98 47.57
C LEU A 88 6.29 -0.68 47.63
N ALA A 89 6.03 -0.02 46.50
CA ALA A 89 5.37 1.28 46.46
C ALA A 89 3.98 1.31 47.08
N ILE A 90 3.12 0.33 46.78
CA ILE A 90 1.76 0.27 47.35
C ILE A 90 1.82 0.05 48.88
N PRO A 91 2.52 -0.99 49.40
CA PRO A 91 2.71 -1.15 50.84
C PRO A 91 3.32 0.08 51.53
N ALA A 92 4.31 0.72 50.90
CA ALA A 92 4.97 1.90 51.45
C ALA A 92 4.01 3.09 51.56
N VAL A 93 3.24 3.39 50.52
CA VAL A 93 2.28 4.50 50.56
C VAL A 93 1.15 4.23 51.55
N LEU A 94 0.67 2.98 51.66
CA LEU A 94 -0.31 2.58 52.68
C LEU A 94 0.24 2.78 54.10
N PHE A 95 1.50 2.41 54.33
CA PHE A 95 2.18 2.62 55.60
C PHE A 95 2.36 4.11 55.93
N LEU A 96 2.76 4.94 54.96
CA LEU A 96 2.88 6.39 55.12
C LEU A 96 1.53 7.06 55.36
N ALA A 97 0.46 6.60 54.70
CA ALA A 97 -0.90 7.04 54.96
C ALA A 97 -1.31 6.71 56.39
N ALA A 98 -1.05 5.48 56.87
CA ALA A 98 -1.31 5.09 58.25
C ALA A 98 -0.52 5.97 59.25
N LEU A 99 0.78 6.20 59.02
CA LEU A 99 1.58 7.11 59.84
C LEU A 99 0.99 8.52 59.89
N SER A 100 0.46 9.01 58.77
CA SER A 100 -0.20 10.32 58.68
C SER A 100 -1.47 10.40 59.53
N PHE A 101 -2.33 9.38 59.46
CA PHE A 101 -3.55 9.30 60.29
C PHE A 101 -3.27 9.29 61.79
N PHE A 102 -2.14 8.72 62.21
CA PHE A 102 -1.74 8.61 63.62
C PHE A 102 -0.64 9.61 64.03
N ALA A 103 -0.25 10.53 63.14
CA ALA A 103 0.88 11.43 63.33
C ALA A 103 0.76 12.24 64.64
N PHE A 104 -0.43 12.78 64.90
CA PHE A 104 -0.70 13.70 66.01
C PHE A 104 -1.63 13.12 67.10
N ARG A 105 -2.02 11.84 66.98
CA ARG A 105 -2.81 11.16 68.01
C ARG A 105 -1.92 10.74 69.20
N LYS A 106 -2.40 10.92 70.43
CA LYS A 106 -1.77 10.44 71.69
C LYS A 106 -1.87 8.90 71.81
N THR A 107 -1.29 8.15 70.88
CA THR A 107 -1.39 6.67 70.84
C THR A 107 -0.08 5.95 71.15
N GLY A 108 0.97 6.63 71.64
CA GLY A 108 2.21 5.95 72.06
C GLY A 108 3.32 6.88 72.56
N ARG A 109 4.43 6.28 73.02
CA ARG A 109 5.64 6.95 73.56
C ARG A 109 6.46 7.77 72.54
N TRP A 110 6.09 7.71 71.26
CA TRP A 110 6.88 8.26 70.17
C TRP A 110 6.47 9.69 69.84
N PRO A 111 7.39 10.67 69.86
CA PRO A 111 7.07 12.05 69.52
C PRO A 111 6.60 12.19 68.05
N PRO A 112 5.66 13.12 67.74
CA PRO A 112 5.01 13.24 66.42
C PRO A 112 5.97 13.37 65.24
N TRP A 113 7.15 13.98 65.45
CA TRP A 113 8.15 14.15 64.39
C TRP A 113 8.66 12.82 63.83
N ILE A 114 8.68 11.74 64.61
CA ILE A 114 9.13 10.42 64.11
C ILE A 114 8.13 9.85 63.10
N LYS A 115 6.84 10.17 63.24
CA LYS A 115 5.79 9.73 62.31
C LYS A 115 5.68 10.64 61.08
N VAL A 116 5.95 11.94 61.27
CA VAL A 116 5.88 12.97 60.21
C VAL A 116 7.08 12.91 59.26
N LEU A 117 8.29 12.71 59.80
CA LEU A 117 9.53 12.82 59.03
C LEU A 117 9.60 11.84 57.83
N PRO A 118 9.23 10.54 57.96
CA PRO A 118 9.22 9.61 56.82
C PRO A 118 8.28 10.05 55.70
N VAL A 119 7.11 10.60 56.05
CA VAL A 119 6.12 11.07 55.08
C VAL A 119 6.58 12.36 54.41
N ALA A 120 7.13 13.29 55.17
CA ALA A 120 7.65 14.55 54.65
C ALA A 120 8.88 14.35 53.74
N ALA A 121 9.70 13.32 54.00
CA ALA A 121 10.86 12.97 53.17
C ALA A 121 10.48 12.22 51.89
N TYR A 122 9.32 11.57 51.83
CA TYR A 122 8.94 10.67 50.73
C TYR A 122 8.95 11.32 49.33
N PRO A 123 8.45 12.55 49.10
CA PRO A 123 8.52 13.20 47.79
C PRO A 123 9.96 13.39 47.29
N LEU A 124 10.89 13.70 48.22
CA LEU A 124 12.31 13.88 47.91
C LEU A 124 12.98 12.53 47.61
N ILE A 125 12.68 11.50 48.40
CA ILE A 125 13.17 10.14 48.18
C ILE A 125 12.72 9.64 46.81
N PHE A 126 11.46 9.83 46.45
CA PHE A 126 10.93 9.46 45.14
C PHE A 126 11.65 10.17 43.97
N MET A 127 11.91 11.48 44.09
CA MET A 127 12.65 12.22 43.07
C MET A 127 14.11 11.78 42.95
N ALA A 128 14.76 11.49 44.08
CA ALA A 128 16.13 10.99 44.10
C ALA A 128 16.23 9.59 43.45
N ASP A 129 15.29 8.70 43.79
CA ASP A 129 15.19 7.36 43.21
C ASP A 129 14.90 7.41 41.70
N LEU A 130 13.92 8.23 41.28
CA LEU A 130 13.64 8.43 39.86
C LEU A 130 14.86 8.98 39.12
N LYS A 131 15.59 9.95 39.70
CA LYS A 131 16.80 10.49 39.10
C LYS A 131 17.88 9.43 38.96
N PHE A 132 18.03 8.56 39.95
CA PHE A 132 18.98 7.46 39.92
C PHE A 132 18.68 6.51 38.75
N TRP A 133 17.42 6.07 38.60
CA TRP A 133 17.03 5.16 37.51
C TRP A 133 17.14 5.80 36.13
N LEU A 134 16.76 7.08 35.99
CA LEU A 134 16.94 7.82 34.74
C LEU A 134 18.41 7.97 34.39
N HIS A 135 19.28 8.23 35.37
CA HIS A 135 20.71 8.30 35.17
C HIS A 135 21.28 6.93 34.76
N TYR A 136 20.95 5.88 35.51
CA TYR A 136 21.36 4.50 35.23
C TYR A 136 20.99 4.07 33.81
N ALA A 137 19.74 4.32 33.39
CA ALA A 137 19.26 3.96 32.05
C ALA A 137 20.00 4.72 30.94
N SER A 138 20.45 5.95 31.23
CA SER A 138 21.12 6.81 30.25
C SER A 138 22.64 6.65 30.18
N THR A 139 23.26 6.02 31.19
CA THR A 139 24.72 5.81 31.27
C THR A 139 25.15 4.36 31.12
N ASN A 140 24.32 3.39 31.52
CA ASN A 140 24.61 1.96 31.36
C ASN A 140 23.97 1.41 30.08
N LEU A 141 24.48 1.88 28.93
CA LEU A 141 24.05 1.46 27.61
C LEU A 141 24.74 0.15 27.19
N ASP A 142 24.00 -0.75 26.55
CA ASP A 142 24.55 -2.00 26.00
C ASP A 142 25.55 -1.69 24.87
N PRO A 143 26.85 -2.02 25.02
CA PRO A 143 27.87 -1.72 24.03
C PRO A 143 27.72 -2.52 22.72
N THR A 144 26.89 -3.57 22.73
CA THR A 144 26.60 -4.44 21.58
C THR A 144 25.38 -3.97 20.77
N ALA A 145 24.70 -2.92 21.21
CA ALA A 145 23.52 -2.41 20.53
C ALA A 145 23.83 -1.90 19.10
N PRO A 146 22.89 -2.07 18.15
CA PRO A 146 23.07 -1.64 16.75
C PRO A 146 23.39 -0.15 16.58
N LEU A 147 22.83 0.71 17.43
CA LEU A 147 23.06 2.16 17.41
C LEU A 147 23.80 2.60 18.67
N LYS A 148 25.04 3.05 18.50
CA LYS A 148 25.89 3.53 19.60
C LYS A 148 25.57 4.98 19.95
N LEU A 149 24.76 5.19 20.98
CA LEU A 149 24.55 6.51 21.58
C LEU A 149 25.68 6.84 22.57
N ARG A 150 26.04 8.13 22.65
CA ARG A 150 26.83 8.63 23.79
C ARG A 150 25.94 8.69 25.02
N PRO A 151 26.49 8.44 26.23
CA PRO A 151 25.75 8.68 27.47
C PRO A 151 25.12 10.07 27.48
N PHE A 152 23.85 10.13 27.84
CA PHE A 152 23.06 11.37 27.86
C PHE A 152 22.42 11.54 29.24
N ILE A 153 21.77 12.69 29.48
CA ILE A 153 21.12 12.95 30.78
C ILE A 153 19.66 13.23 30.52
N ILE A 154 18.78 12.44 31.15
CA ILE A 154 17.36 12.73 31.17
C ILE A 154 17.09 13.69 32.35
N PRO A 155 16.53 14.90 32.10
CA PRO A 155 16.14 15.81 33.17
C PRO A 155 14.98 15.23 33.99
N LEU A 156 14.81 15.68 35.24
CA LEU A 156 13.61 15.36 36.02
C LEU A 156 12.43 16.24 35.62
N ILE A 157 12.70 17.49 35.24
CA ILE A 157 11.70 18.50 34.88
C ILE A 157 12.25 19.32 33.72
N GLY A 158 11.41 19.62 32.73
CA GLY A 158 11.73 20.47 31.59
C GLY A 158 11.93 19.69 30.30
N THR A 159 12.75 20.21 29.39
CA THR A 159 12.99 19.58 28.10
C THR A 159 14.40 19.02 27.98
N GLY A 160 14.55 17.82 27.42
CA GLY A 160 15.83 17.19 27.11
C GLY A 160 15.92 16.74 25.65
N LYS A 161 17.07 16.17 25.27
CA LYS A 161 17.29 15.56 23.95
C LYS A 161 17.93 14.19 24.11
N VAL A 162 17.38 13.19 23.43
CA VAL A 162 17.87 11.80 23.41
C VAL A 162 17.97 11.38 21.94
N GLY A 163 19.18 11.40 21.37
CA GLY A 163 19.35 11.21 19.93
C GLY A 163 18.56 12.26 19.13
N GLN A 164 17.64 11.81 18.26
CA GLN A 164 16.73 12.68 17.49
C GLN A 164 15.45 13.07 18.25
N PHE A 165 15.20 12.49 19.43
CA PHE A 165 14.00 12.78 20.21
C PHE A 165 14.20 14.00 21.09
N ARG A 166 13.24 14.93 21.06
CA ARG A 166 13.06 15.95 22.09
C ARG A 166 12.18 15.36 23.19
N SER A 167 12.67 15.31 24.42
CA SER A 167 11.89 14.86 25.57
C SER A 167 11.30 16.06 26.31
N GLU A 168 10.04 15.99 26.68
CA GLU A 168 9.35 16.90 27.60
C GLU A 168 8.94 16.09 28.82
N VAL A 169 9.46 16.47 29.99
CA VAL A 169 9.32 15.64 31.19
C VAL A 169 8.92 16.49 32.40
N GLY A 170 8.12 15.92 33.29
CA GLY A 170 7.71 16.66 34.48
C GLY A 170 6.82 15.89 35.46
N PRO A 171 6.62 16.48 36.65
CA PRO A 171 5.76 15.94 37.68
C PRO A 171 4.28 16.06 37.32
N MET A 172 3.51 15.08 37.77
CA MET A 172 2.09 14.90 37.45
C MET A 172 1.22 14.98 38.73
N PRO A 173 -0.13 15.06 38.63
CA PRO A 173 -1.04 15.31 39.76
C PRO A 173 -0.78 14.48 41.03
N GLY A 174 -0.45 13.20 40.90
CA GLY A 174 -0.16 12.34 42.05
C GLY A 174 1.08 12.77 42.84
N PHE A 175 2.10 13.32 42.18
CA PHE A 175 3.28 13.87 42.86
C PHE A 175 2.94 15.17 43.62
N TYR A 176 2.09 16.02 43.06
CA TYR A 176 1.62 17.22 43.75
C TYR A 176 0.81 16.87 45.00
N LEU A 177 0.03 15.78 44.98
CA LEU A 177 -0.66 15.28 46.18
C LEU A 177 0.30 14.79 47.26
N LEU A 178 1.39 14.10 46.89
CA LEU A 178 2.45 13.74 47.84
C LEU A 178 3.05 14.98 48.52
N MET A 179 3.34 16.01 47.72
CA MET A 179 3.93 17.25 48.22
C MET A 179 2.95 18.01 49.13
N ALA A 180 1.66 18.04 48.77
CA ALA A 180 0.61 18.61 49.60
C ALA A 180 0.48 17.87 50.95
N ALA A 181 0.49 16.53 50.94
CA ALA A 181 0.46 15.73 52.17
C ALA A 181 1.67 16.02 53.08
N ALA A 182 2.88 16.12 52.52
CA ALA A 182 4.09 16.49 53.24
C ALA A 182 3.98 17.88 53.89
N ILE A 183 3.50 18.87 53.14
CA ILE A 183 3.30 20.25 53.63
C ILE A 183 2.29 20.28 54.79
N LEU A 184 1.14 19.59 54.65
CA LEU A 184 0.12 19.53 55.70
C LEU A 184 0.67 18.94 57.01
N LEU A 185 1.49 17.90 56.92
CA LEU A 185 2.11 17.29 58.10
C LEU A 185 3.18 18.17 58.74
N LEU A 186 3.99 18.88 57.95
CA LEU A 186 4.98 19.83 58.48
C LEU A 186 4.29 21.01 59.20
N ILE A 187 3.17 21.49 58.67
CA ILE A 187 2.35 22.52 59.32
C ILE A 187 1.74 21.97 60.62
N GLY A 188 1.19 20.74 60.59
CA GLY A 188 0.70 20.06 61.79
C GLY A 188 1.79 19.94 62.86
N LEU A 189 3.01 19.58 62.47
CA LEU A 189 4.15 19.46 63.37
C LEU A 189 4.56 20.81 63.96
N TRP A 190 4.60 21.86 63.14
CA TRP A 190 4.87 23.23 63.59
C TRP A 190 3.83 23.71 64.61
N LEU A 191 2.54 23.46 64.35
CA LEU A 191 1.45 23.79 65.27
C LEU A 191 1.61 23.11 66.63
N THR A 192 2.10 21.86 66.66
CA THR A 192 2.34 21.13 67.92
C THR A 192 3.61 21.56 68.67
N ARG A 193 4.56 22.24 68.03
CA ARG A 193 5.81 22.73 68.65
C ARG A 193 5.77 24.19 69.09
N SER A 194 4.89 25.00 68.51
CA SER A 194 4.75 26.43 68.84
C SER A 194 4.26 26.65 70.28
N ARG A 195 5.10 27.27 71.14
CA ARG A 195 4.81 27.57 72.56
C ARG A 195 4.07 28.90 72.78
N GLU A 196 3.76 29.68 71.74
CA GLU A 196 3.13 30.99 71.93
C GLU A 196 1.62 30.87 72.24
N PRO A 197 1.11 31.56 73.29
CA PRO A 197 -0.29 31.54 73.67
C PRO A 197 -1.18 32.11 72.55
N ALA A 198 -2.35 31.49 72.40
CA ALA A 198 -3.33 31.85 71.39
C ALA A 198 -4.08 33.12 71.80
N CYS A 199 -3.55 34.30 71.49
CA CYS A 199 -4.34 35.52 71.39
C CYS A 199 -3.63 36.55 70.52
N THR A 200 -3.91 36.54 69.22
CA THR A 200 -4.08 37.76 68.41
C THR A 200 -4.73 37.37 67.07
N ALA A 201 -5.51 38.28 66.51
CA ALA A 201 -6.26 38.16 65.25
C ALA A 201 -5.42 37.72 64.02
N LYS A 202 -4.09 37.68 64.12
CA LYS A 202 -3.18 37.15 63.09
C LYS A 202 -3.29 35.63 62.91
N ALA A 203 -3.73 34.85 63.92
CA ALA A 203 -3.89 33.40 63.79
C ALA A 203 -5.08 32.99 62.90
N ALA A 204 -6.17 33.76 62.92
CA ALA A 204 -7.34 33.54 62.05
C ALA A 204 -7.00 33.81 60.58
N SER A 205 -6.18 34.84 60.29
CA SER A 205 -5.71 35.14 58.93
C SER A 205 -4.82 34.02 58.34
N ARG A 206 -4.05 33.32 59.19
CA ARG A 206 -3.17 32.21 58.77
C ARG A 206 -3.93 30.90 58.55
N SER A 207 -4.98 30.64 59.33
CA SER A 207 -5.90 29.51 59.06
C SER A 207 -6.71 29.74 57.78
N CYS A 208 -7.18 30.97 57.51
CA CYS A 208 -7.89 31.31 56.28
C CYS A 208 -6.99 31.16 55.04
N ALA A 209 -5.74 31.65 55.10
CA ALA A 209 -4.77 31.46 54.01
C ALA A 209 -4.46 29.98 53.74
N LEU A 210 -4.46 29.14 54.78
CA LEU A 210 -4.25 27.69 54.64
C LEU A 210 -5.47 26.97 54.05
N THR A 211 -6.69 27.37 54.44
CA THR A 211 -7.92 26.83 53.85
C THR A 211 -8.07 27.26 52.39
N ILE A 212 -7.65 28.48 52.04
CA ILE A 212 -7.63 28.98 50.65
C ILE A 212 -6.54 28.27 49.83
N LEU A 213 -5.38 27.96 50.40
CA LEU A 213 -4.34 27.17 49.73
C LEU A 213 -4.79 25.72 49.49
N VAL A 214 -5.43 25.09 50.47
CA VAL A 214 -5.98 23.72 50.35
C VAL A 214 -7.18 23.67 49.39
N ALA A 215 -8.07 24.66 49.43
CA ALA A 215 -9.19 24.80 48.50
C ALA A 215 -8.73 25.15 47.08
N GLY A 216 -7.63 25.91 46.93
CA GLY A 216 -6.99 26.21 45.65
C GLY A 216 -6.35 24.97 45.02
N ILE A 217 -5.67 24.13 45.82
CA ILE A 217 -5.12 22.84 45.37
C ILE A 217 -6.23 21.84 45.01
N LEU A 218 -7.34 21.82 45.75
CA LEU A 218 -8.51 20.99 45.43
C LEU A 218 -9.30 21.49 44.20
N SER A 219 -9.34 22.80 43.95
CA SER A 219 -10.05 23.40 42.81
C SER A 219 -9.28 23.27 41.49
N ILE A 220 -7.95 23.09 41.52
CA ILE A 220 -7.16 22.73 40.34
C ILE A 220 -7.44 21.28 39.89
N CYS A 221 -8.05 20.46 40.74
CA CYS A 221 -8.39 19.05 40.46
C CYS A 221 -9.86 18.81 40.02
N ALA A 222 -10.70 19.84 39.96
CA ALA A 222 -12.12 19.72 39.60
C ALA A 222 -12.37 20.44 38.26
N PRO A 223 -12.11 19.77 37.13
CA PRO A 223 -13.16 18.92 36.55
C PRO A 223 -12.61 17.66 35.87
N TRP A 224 -12.54 16.55 36.60
CA TRP A 224 -12.51 15.21 36.02
C TRP A 224 -13.64 14.39 36.66
N ALA A 225 -14.88 14.85 36.48
CA ALA A 225 -15.97 13.91 36.39
C ALA A 225 -15.75 13.16 35.07
N GLN A 226 -14.94 12.11 35.10
CA GLN A 226 -14.71 11.25 33.95
C GLN A 226 -16.06 10.64 33.61
N ALA A 227 -16.63 11.04 32.47
CA ALA A 227 -17.67 10.23 31.85
C ALA A 227 -17.11 8.81 31.74
N GLN A 228 -17.84 7.81 32.27
CA GLN A 228 -17.43 6.41 32.18
C GLN A 228 -16.99 6.12 30.74
N SER A 229 -15.80 5.56 30.59
CA SER A 229 -15.30 5.24 29.25
C SER A 229 -16.14 4.13 28.64
N LEU A 230 -16.22 4.07 27.31
CA LEU A 230 -16.96 3.01 26.63
C LEU A 230 -16.43 1.60 27.01
N GLN A 231 -15.12 1.48 27.24
CA GLN A 231 -14.51 0.24 27.70
C GLN A 231 -15.03 -0.17 29.08
N GLU A 232 -15.17 0.77 30.02
CA GLU A 232 -15.72 0.47 31.36
C GLU A 232 -17.18 0.00 31.28
N LEU A 233 -17.99 0.58 30.37
CA LEU A 233 -19.37 0.14 30.15
C LEU A 233 -19.41 -1.29 29.57
N VAL A 234 -18.55 -1.58 28.60
CA VAL A 234 -18.40 -2.94 28.05
C VAL A 234 -17.94 -3.91 29.14
N ASP A 235 -16.96 -3.54 29.96
CA ASP A 235 -16.41 -4.38 31.03
C ASP A 235 -17.39 -4.60 32.18
N ALA A 236 -18.30 -3.65 32.45
CA ALA A 236 -19.35 -3.77 33.46
C ALA A 236 -20.59 -4.56 32.99
N ALA A 237 -20.86 -4.62 31.69
CA ALA A 237 -22.04 -5.30 31.15
C ALA A 237 -22.07 -6.81 31.46
N GLN A 238 -23.24 -7.43 31.62
CA GLN A 238 -23.28 -8.89 31.75
C GLN A 238 -22.95 -9.58 30.42
N PRO A 239 -22.34 -10.78 30.42
CA PRO A 239 -22.19 -11.56 29.19
C PRO A 239 -23.55 -11.77 28.50
N GLY A 240 -23.59 -11.55 27.19
CA GLY A 240 -24.81 -11.58 26.37
C GLY A 240 -25.63 -10.29 26.39
N ALA A 241 -25.22 -9.27 27.16
CA ALA A 241 -25.93 -7.99 27.21
C ALA A 241 -25.94 -7.29 25.84
N VAL A 242 -27.00 -6.50 25.62
CA VAL A 242 -27.13 -5.57 24.51
C VAL A 242 -26.85 -4.17 25.04
N LEU A 243 -25.83 -3.51 24.49
CA LEU A 243 -25.50 -2.12 24.78
C LEU A 243 -25.93 -1.24 23.61
N GLU A 244 -26.95 -0.43 23.84
CA GLU A 244 -27.36 0.62 22.90
C GLU A 244 -26.61 1.91 23.20
N LEU A 245 -25.80 2.35 22.26
CA LEU A 245 -25.03 3.57 22.37
C LEU A 245 -25.87 4.77 21.94
N ALA A 246 -25.92 5.79 22.79
CA ALA A 246 -26.48 7.07 22.44
C ALA A 246 -25.71 7.70 21.25
N PRO A 247 -26.34 8.57 20.46
CA PRO A 247 -25.63 9.36 19.45
C PRO A 247 -24.45 10.12 20.07
N GLY A 248 -23.25 9.95 19.54
CA GLY A 248 -22.05 10.55 20.12
C GLY A 248 -20.75 9.94 19.58
N VAL A 249 -19.62 10.55 19.96
CA VAL A 249 -18.28 10.05 19.66
C VAL A 249 -17.68 9.44 20.92
N TYR A 250 -17.37 8.16 20.85
CA TYR A 250 -16.75 7.37 21.88
C TYR A 250 -15.28 7.14 21.54
N GLU A 251 -14.41 7.25 22.53
CA GLU A 251 -12.97 7.04 22.35
C GLU A 251 -12.66 5.54 22.28
N GLY A 252 -11.98 5.12 21.21
CA GLY A 252 -11.34 3.80 21.08
C GLY A 252 -9.84 3.85 21.36
N PRO A 253 -9.12 2.71 21.29
CA PRO A 253 -9.57 1.35 20.92
C PRO A 253 -10.55 0.68 21.89
N LEU A 254 -11.43 -0.18 21.38
CA LEU A 254 -12.36 -0.98 22.17
C LEU A 254 -12.05 -2.47 22.06
N ILE A 255 -12.09 -3.20 23.19
CA ILE A 255 -11.95 -4.66 23.23
C ILE A 255 -13.21 -5.29 23.80
N ILE A 256 -13.83 -6.19 23.02
CA ILE A 256 -14.98 -7.01 23.43
C ILE A 256 -14.47 -8.41 23.78
N ALA A 257 -14.21 -8.63 25.07
CA ALA A 257 -13.63 -9.87 25.59
C ALA A 257 -14.68 -10.88 26.10
N LYS A 258 -15.95 -10.51 26.16
CA LYS A 258 -17.08 -11.39 26.53
C LYS A 258 -18.24 -11.22 25.55
N PRO A 259 -19.12 -12.22 25.37
CA PRO A 259 -20.21 -12.14 24.42
C PRO A 259 -21.04 -10.88 24.67
N LEU A 260 -21.28 -10.07 23.63
CA LEU A 260 -21.95 -8.78 23.75
C LEU A 260 -22.53 -8.35 22.40
N SER A 261 -23.68 -7.67 22.42
CA SER A 261 -24.17 -6.93 21.25
C SER A 261 -24.01 -5.44 21.46
N LEU A 262 -23.32 -4.74 20.56
CA LEU A 262 -23.13 -3.29 20.58
C LEU A 262 -23.91 -2.66 19.43
N MET A 263 -24.86 -1.79 19.75
CA MET A 263 -25.78 -1.19 18.78
C MET A 263 -25.63 0.34 18.76
N GLY A 264 -25.40 0.92 17.59
CA GLY A 264 -25.16 2.35 17.43
C GLY A 264 -26.29 3.15 16.78
N ALA A 265 -27.36 2.49 16.35
CA ALA A 265 -28.49 3.08 15.61
C ALA A 265 -28.09 4.00 14.43
N GLY A 266 -26.92 3.78 13.83
CA GLY A 266 -26.33 4.58 12.76
C GLY A 266 -25.74 5.93 13.17
N ARG A 267 -25.70 6.23 14.48
CA ARG A 267 -25.32 7.57 15.00
C ARG A 267 -24.20 7.55 16.04
N ALA A 268 -23.87 6.39 16.60
CA ALA A 268 -22.73 6.24 17.49
C ALA A 268 -21.43 6.01 16.71
N VAL A 269 -20.40 6.79 17.04
CA VAL A 269 -19.08 6.74 16.42
C VAL A 269 -18.07 6.23 17.45
N ILE A 270 -17.28 5.22 17.09
CA ILE A 270 -16.09 4.81 17.85
C ILE A 270 -14.87 5.28 17.07
N ASP A 271 -14.09 6.15 17.68
CA ASP A 271 -12.96 6.84 17.05
C ASP A 271 -11.67 6.55 17.81
N SER A 272 -10.73 5.86 17.16
CA SER A 272 -9.42 5.55 17.74
C SER A 272 -8.37 6.65 17.56
N ARG A 273 -8.71 7.74 16.85
CA ARG A 273 -7.83 8.91 16.65
C ARG A 273 -6.44 8.56 16.10
N GLY A 274 -6.38 7.60 15.19
CA GLY A 274 -5.14 7.13 14.57
C GLY A 274 -4.34 6.14 15.43
N ARG A 275 -4.95 5.51 16.44
CA ARG A 275 -4.27 4.55 17.33
C ARG A 275 -4.82 3.15 17.16
N GLY A 276 -4.00 2.22 16.69
CA GLY A 276 -4.31 0.79 16.70
C GLY A 276 -5.57 0.41 15.92
N THR A 277 -6.13 -0.76 16.26
CA THR A 277 -7.43 -1.22 15.75
C THR A 277 -8.59 -0.55 16.48
N VAL A 278 -9.66 -0.17 15.78
CA VAL A 278 -10.80 0.55 16.40
C VAL A 278 -11.60 -0.34 17.34
N VAL A 279 -12.02 -1.52 16.88
CA VAL A 279 -12.72 -2.51 17.71
C VAL A 279 -12.10 -3.89 17.53
N THR A 280 -11.78 -4.56 18.62
CA THR A 280 -11.31 -5.95 18.63
C THR A 280 -12.32 -6.85 19.33
N VAL A 281 -12.82 -7.86 18.63
CA VAL A 281 -13.83 -8.81 19.11
C VAL A 281 -13.17 -10.16 19.36
N ARG A 282 -13.05 -10.54 20.64
CA ARG A 282 -12.46 -11.80 21.11
C ARG A 282 -13.47 -12.80 21.65
N ALA A 283 -14.72 -12.38 21.77
CA ALA A 283 -15.78 -13.22 22.30
C ALA A 283 -16.70 -13.76 21.20
N PRO A 284 -16.98 -15.07 21.20
CA PRO A 284 -17.85 -15.67 20.20
C PRO A 284 -19.29 -15.18 20.33
N GLY A 285 -20.01 -15.16 19.22
CA GLY A 285 -21.43 -14.75 19.19
C GLY A 285 -21.69 -13.26 19.37
N SER A 286 -20.63 -12.43 19.46
CA SER A 286 -20.76 -10.99 19.62
C SER A 286 -21.29 -10.30 18.35
N LYS A 287 -22.00 -9.19 18.52
CA LYS A 287 -22.62 -8.44 17.42
C LYS A 287 -22.24 -6.97 17.46
N LEU A 288 -21.94 -6.39 16.30
CA LEU A 288 -21.71 -4.97 16.10
C LEU A 288 -22.70 -4.48 15.04
N GLU A 289 -23.63 -3.59 15.42
CA GLU A 289 -24.71 -3.18 14.52
C GLU A 289 -24.88 -1.66 14.45
N GLY A 290 -24.89 -1.11 13.23
CA GLY A 290 -25.20 0.31 13.01
C GLY A 290 -24.19 1.27 13.66
N LEU A 291 -22.90 0.92 13.68
CA LEU A 291 -21.84 1.74 14.28
C LEU A 291 -21.00 2.42 13.19
N ALA A 292 -20.49 3.61 13.47
CA ALA A 292 -19.39 4.18 12.70
C ALA A 292 -18.05 3.88 13.39
N LEU A 293 -17.16 3.14 12.75
CA LEU A 293 -15.83 2.80 13.25
C LEU A 293 -14.79 3.56 12.43
N ARG A 294 -13.99 4.42 13.06
CA ARG A 294 -13.03 5.24 12.30
C ARG A 294 -11.72 5.54 13.01
N GLY A 295 -10.77 6.03 12.23
CA GLY A 295 -9.50 6.52 12.74
C GLY A 295 -8.63 5.40 13.28
N SER A 296 -8.51 4.28 12.55
CA SER A 296 -7.50 3.27 12.89
C SER A 296 -6.09 3.86 12.78
N GLY A 297 -5.11 3.21 13.38
CA GLY A 297 -3.70 3.45 13.10
C GLY A 297 -3.32 3.11 11.65
N ASP A 298 -2.05 3.31 11.33
CA ASP A 298 -1.45 3.13 10.01
C ASP A 298 -0.33 2.07 9.99
N SER A 299 -0.24 1.23 11.04
CA SER A 299 0.74 0.15 11.09
C SER A 299 0.32 -1.03 10.22
N LEU A 300 1.07 -1.25 9.13
CA LEU A 300 0.97 -2.48 8.33
C LEU A 300 1.47 -3.71 9.11
N LEU A 301 2.38 -3.52 10.07
CA LEU A 301 2.93 -4.61 10.89
C LEU A 301 1.88 -5.14 11.88
N TYR A 302 1.16 -4.23 12.54
CA TYR A 302 0.11 -4.59 13.48
C TYR A 302 -1.24 -4.78 12.81
N GLU A 303 -1.35 -4.49 11.51
CA GLU A 303 -2.54 -4.61 10.68
C GLU A 303 -3.73 -3.82 11.25
N ASP A 304 -3.49 -2.56 11.59
CA ASP A 304 -4.47 -1.70 12.25
C ASP A 304 -5.78 -1.66 11.47
N SER A 305 -6.85 -2.13 12.12
CA SER A 305 -8.13 -2.42 11.47
C SER A 305 -9.25 -1.54 12.00
N GLY A 306 -10.31 -1.35 11.20
CA GLY A 306 -11.58 -0.84 11.70
C GLY A 306 -12.22 -1.84 12.66
N VAL A 307 -12.28 -3.10 12.27
CA VAL A 307 -12.72 -4.19 13.15
C VAL A 307 -11.81 -5.40 13.01
N ARG A 308 -11.38 -5.95 14.14
CA ARG A 308 -10.66 -7.21 14.22
C ARG A 308 -11.53 -8.26 14.89
N ILE A 309 -11.66 -9.42 14.28
CA ILE A 309 -12.51 -10.52 14.72
C ILE A 309 -11.63 -11.75 14.91
N GLU A 310 -11.51 -12.18 16.16
CA GLU A 310 -10.65 -13.29 16.61
C GLU A 310 -11.49 -14.44 17.21
N ALA A 311 -12.82 -14.41 17.01
CA ALA A 311 -13.74 -15.37 17.60
C ALA A 311 -14.88 -15.76 16.64
N ALA A 312 -15.41 -16.97 16.83
CA ALA A 312 -16.43 -17.55 15.97
C ALA A 312 -17.79 -16.87 16.08
N SER A 313 -18.59 -16.98 15.01
CA SER A 313 -20.01 -16.56 14.97
C SER A 313 -20.23 -15.08 15.31
N VAL A 314 -19.27 -14.22 14.98
CA VAL A 314 -19.39 -12.77 15.16
C VAL A 314 -20.16 -12.16 13.98
N ALA A 315 -21.03 -11.19 14.25
CA ALA A 315 -21.76 -10.46 13.22
C ALA A 315 -21.41 -8.97 13.24
N VAL A 316 -21.09 -8.40 12.08
CA VAL A 316 -20.92 -6.96 11.88
C VAL A 316 -21.90 -6.53 10.79
N ARG A 317 -22.90 -5.71 11.16
CA ARG A 317 -24.03 -5.39 10.29
C ARG A 317 -24.29 -3.89 10.21
N GLY A 318 -24.48 -3.37 9.00
CA GLY A 318 -24.90 -1.98 8.80
C GLY A 318 -23.90 -0.94 9.35
N CYS A 319 -22.64 -1.31 9.54
CA CYS A 319 -21.61 -0.44 10.08
C CYS A 319 -20.93 0.37 8.97
N ARG A 320 -20.50 1.58 9.32
CA ARG A 320 -19.66 2.43 8.48
C ARG A 320 -18.23 2.42 9.01
N ILE A 321 -17.32 1.77 8.29
CA ILE A 321 -15.94 1.55 8.70
C ILE A 321 -15.05 2.40 7.79
N GLU A 322 -14.59 3.56 8.27
CA GLU A 322 -13.97 4.58 7.43
C GLU A 322 -12.68 5.15 8.01
N ASP A 323 -11.82 5.68 7.14
CA ASP A 323 -10.48 6.17 7.53
C ASP A 323 -9.64 5.08 8.24
N VAL A 324 -9.70 3.87 7.69
CA VAL A 324 -9.04 2.69 8.24
C VAL A 324 -7.95 2.15 7.32
N LEU A 325 -6.87 1.62 7.89
CA LEU A 325 -5.84 0.96 7.08
C LEU A 325 -6.36 -0.39 6.56
N PHE A 326 -6.82 -1.25 7.47
CA PHE A 326 -7.58 -2.47 7.16
C PHE A 326 -9.05 -2.28 7.56
N GLY A 327 -10.00 -2.75 6.76
CA GLY A 327 -11.42 -2.60 7.09
C GLY A 327 -11.87 -3.59 8.17
N ALA A 328 -12.10 -4.84 7.77
CA ALA A 328 -12.34 -5.96 8.67
C ALA A 328 -11.21 -6.99 8.55
N PHE A 329 -10.56 -7.31 9.67
CA PHE A 329 -9.60 -8.40 9.75
C PHE A 329 -10.18 -9.55 10.58
N ILE A 330 -10.43 -10.67 9.91
CA ILE A 330 -11.12 -11.85 10.43
C ILE A 330 -10.12 -12.99 10.46
N SER A 331 -9.77 -13.49 11.63
CA SER A 331 -8.76 -14.55 11.78
C SER A 331 -9.25 -15.63 12.73
N ASN A 332 -9.26 -16.88 12.26
CA ASN A 332 -9.71 -18.04 13.05
C ASN A 332 -11.14 -17.88 13.61
N ALA A 333 -12.03 -17.29 12.81
CA ALA A 333 -13.35 -16.86 13.22
C ALA A 333 -14.45 -17.45 12.30
N PRO A 334 -14.71 -18.76 12.37
CA PRO A 334 -15.69 -19.42 11.50
C PRO A 334 -17.12 -18.92 11.78
N GLY A 335 -17.96 -18.94 10.75
CA GLY A 335 -19.35 -18.50 10.83
C GLY A 335 -19.51 -16.99 11.01
N THR A 336 -18.48 -16.20 10.71
CA THR A 336 -18.55 -14.72 10.77
C THR A 336 -19.50 -14.18 9.71
N ILE A 337 -20.30 -13.17 10.06
CA ILE A 337 -21.23 -12.49 9.16
C ILE A 337 -20.81 -11.02 9.02
N ILE A 338 -20.46 -10.60 7.81
CA ILE A 338 -20.18 -9.22 7.42
C ILE A 338 -21.26 -8.79 6.44
N GLU A 339 -22.24 -8.00 6.90
CA GLU A 339 -23.42 -7.66 6.11
C GLU A 339 -23.71 -6.16 6.05
N GLY A 340 -24.01 -5.65 4.86
CA GLY A 340 -24.58 -4.30 4.72
C GLY A 340 -23.63 -3.18 5.18
N ASN A 341 -22.33 -3.44 5.25
CA ASN A 341 -21.35 -2.49 5.76
C ASN A 341 -20.76 -1.63 4.64
N VAL A 342 -20.27 -0.44 5.01
CA VAL A 342 -19.53 0.45 4.11
C VAL A 342 -18.08 0.54 4.59
N PHE A 343 -17.14 0.09 3.79
CA PHE A 343 -15.70 0.14 4.06
C PHE A 343 -15.02 1.20 3.19
N ILE A 344 -14.32 2.14 3.84
CA ILE A 344 -13.58 3.21 3.18
C ILE A 344 -12.17 3.25 3.77
N GLY A 345 -11.19 2.74 3.02
CA GLY A 345 -9.79 2.71 3.45
C GLY A 345 -9.19 4.11 3.57
N LYS A 346 -7.99 4.29 4.14
CA LYS A 346 -7.28 5.59 4.23
C LYS A 346 -6.91 6.19 2.86
N PRO A 347 -6.72 7.52 2.73
CA PRO A 347 -6.24 8.20 1.51
C PRO A 347 -4.76 7.90 1.21
N LEU A 348 -4.42 6.63 0.99
CA LEU A 348 -3.06 6.18 0.72
C LEU A 348 -2.91 5.71 -0.73
N GLU A 349 -1.68 5.71 -1.24
CA GLU A 349 -1.30 5.05 -2.49
C GLU A 349 -1.50 3.53 -2.38
N LEU A 350 -1.82 2.86 -3.49
CA LEU A 350 -2.26 1.46 -3.51
C LEU A 350 -1.33 0.49 -2.74
N GLY A 351 -0.01 0.66 -2.86
CA GLY A 351 0.98 -0.17 -2.16
C GLY A 351 1.03 0.01 -0.64
N ARG A 352 0.50 1.14 -0.13
CA ARG A 352 0.44 1.46 1.30
C ARG A 352 -0.94 1.19 1.92
N ARG A 353 -1.94 0.84 1.11
CA ARG A 353 -3.28 0.49 1.61
C ARG A 353 -3.25 -0.90 2.25
N GLY A 354 -4.03 -1.07 3.31
CA GLY A 354 -4.41 -2.39 3.81
C GLY A 354 -5.60 -2.96 3.06
N ASP A 355 -5.97 -4.19 3.42
CA ASP A 355 -7.09 -4.90 2.83
C ASP A 355 -8.41 -4.43 3.49
N LEU A 356 -9.44 -4.16 2.70
CA LEU A 356 -10.73 -3.70 3.26
C LEU A 356 -11.47 -4.83 3.95
N LEU A 357 -11.30 -6.05 3.47
CA LEU A 357 -11.78 -7.23 4.14
C LEU A 357 -10.73 -8.31 3.95
N ARG A 358 -10.16 -8.78 5.05
CA ARG A 358 -9.21 -9.88 5.07
C ARG A 358 -9.75 -10.96 5.97
N LEU A 359 -9.90 -12.14 5.39
CA LEU A 359 -10.36 -13.33 6.07
C LEU A 359 -9.27 -14.41 5.98
N TRP A 360 -8.87 -14.89 7.15
CA TRP A 360 -7.84 -15.90 7.34
C TRP A 360 -8.41 -17.07 8.13
N ASN A 361 -8.33 -18.28 7.57
CA ASN A 361 -8.68 -19.53 8.27
C ASN A 361 -10.05 -19.46 8.98
N SER A 362 -11.09 -19.06 8.24
CA SER A 362 -12.41 -18.78 8.82
C SER A 362 -13.52 -19.33 7.93
N ASP A 363 -13.86 -20.60 8.17
CA ASP A 363 -14.86 -21.32 7.39
C ASP A 363 -16.27 -20.74 7.52
N ARG A 364 -17.08 -20.95 6.47
CA ARG A 364 -18.51 -20.62 6.42
C ARG A 364 -18.83 -19.17 6.75
N ALA A 365 -17.93 -18.26 6.38
CA ALA A 365 -18.18 -16.84 6.52
C ALA A 365 -19.17 -16.35 5.47
N VAL A 366 -20.00 -15.39 5.86
CA VAL A 366 -20.99 -14.73 4.98
C VAL A 366 -20.58 -13.28 4.82
N VAL A 367 -20.24 -12.89 3.59
CA VAL A 367 -19.90 -11.52 3.20
C VAL A 367 -20.96 -11.06 2.20
N ARG A 368 -21.93 -10.27 2.66
CA ARG A 368 -23.07 -9.87 1.81
C ARG A 368 -23.40 -8.38 1.83
N ASP A 369 -23.82 -7.87 0.68
CA ASP A 369 -24.37 -6.52 0.53
C ASP A 369 -23.46 -5.40 1.05
N ASN A 370 -22.13 -5.62 1.03
CA ASN A 370 -21.16 -4.64 1.49
C ASN A 370 -20.67 -3.74 0.35
N LYS A 371 -20.31 -2.51 0.68
CA LYS A 371 -19.68 -1.56 -0.23
C LYS A 371 -18.23 -1.30 0.19
N LEU A 372 -17.28 -1.62 -0.67
CA LEU A 372 -15.85 -1.54 -0.40
C LEU A 372 -15.18 -0.56 -1.38
N GLU A 373 -14.58 0.51 -0.84
CA GLU A 373 -13.92 1.55 -1.62
C GLU A 373 -12.53 1.90 -1.06
N ARG A 374 -11.60 2.25 -1.97
CA ARG A 374 -10.27 2.77 -1.61
C ARG A 374 -9.45 1.81 -0.74
N GLY A 375 -9.51 0.53 -1.09
CA GLY A 375 -8.77 -0.57 -0.46
C GLY A 375 -7.57 -1.03 -1.25
N ARG A 376 -6.79 -1.95 -0.66
CA ARG A 376 -5.91 -2.82 -1.43
C ARG A 376 -6.70 -4.00 -1.99
N ASP A 377 -7.17 -4.92 -1.15
CA ASP A 377 -7.90 -6.12 -1.58
C ASP A 377 -9.14 -6.43 -0.71
N MET A 378 -10.05 -7.25 -1.25
CA MET A 378 -10.93 -8.13 -0.47
C MET A 378 -10.41 -9.57 -0.61
N VAL A 379 -9.94 -10.15 0.48
CA VAL A 379 -9.15 -11.39 0.45
C VAL A 379 -9.71 -12.46 1.39
N LEU A 380 -9.86 -13.67 0.88
CA LEU A 380 -10.25 -14.86 1.64
C LEU A 380 -9.19 -15.95 1.44
N TRP A 381 -8.58 -16.36 2.55
CA TRP A 381 -7.50 -17.33 2.57
C TRP A 381 -7.82 -18.52 3.47
N PHE A 382 -7.45 -19.72 3.01
CA PHE A 382 -7.51 -20.97 3.78
C PHE A 382 -8.89 -21.27 4.39
N SER A 383 -9.97 -21.12 3.62
CA SER A 383 -11.33 -21.20 4.17
C SER A 383 -12.27 -22.02 3.28
N THR A 384 -13.31 -22.60 3.87
CA THR A 384 -14.26 -23.47 3.16
C THR A 384 -15.69 -23.00 3.32
N GLY A 385 -16.50 -23.09 2.25
CA GLY A 385 -17.94 -22.86 2.32
C GLY A 385 -18.35 -21.40 2.53
N SER A 386 -17.51 -20.45 2.12
CA SER A 386 -17.81 -19.02 2.26
C SER A 386 -18.83 -18.54 1.23
N VAL A 387 -19.69 -17.60 1.63
CA VAL A 387 -20.74 -17.01 0.78
C VAL A 387 -20.43 -15.54 0.58
N VAL A 388 -20.21 -15.12 -0.67
CA VAL A 388 -19.88 -13.75 -1.07
C VAL A 388 -20.94 -13.25 -2.04
N THR A 389 -21.89 -12.43 -1.58
CA THR A 389 -23.07 -12.07 -2.39
C THR A 389 -23.45 -10.59 -2.35
N GLY A 390 -23.84 -10.01 -3.49
CA GLY A 390 -24.39 -8.64 -3.53
C GLY A 390 -23.39 -7.53 -3.15
N ASN A 391 -22.09 -7.82 -3.08
CA ASN A 391 -21.09 -6.83 -2.69
C ASN A 391 -20.69 -5.95 -3.88
N THR A 392 -20.36 -4.69 -3.60
CA THR A 392 -19.77 -3.77 -4.58
C THR A 392 -18.35 -3.42 -4.17
N VAL A 393 -17.36 -3.71 -5.03
CA VAL A 393 -15.95 -3.40 -4.77
C VAL A 393 -15.37 -2.55 -5.88
N THR A 394 -14.80 -1.40 -5.52
CA THR A 394 -14.24 -0.46 -6.49
C THR A 394 -12.93 0.19 -6.05
N GLY A 395 -12.04 0.43 -7.02
CA GLY A 395 -10.75 1.06 -6.79
C GLY A 395 -9.77 0.22 -5.96
N ALA A 396 -9.92 -1.10 -6.00
CA ALA A 396 -9.04 -2.08 -5.37
C ALA A 396 -8.02 -2.66 -6.37
N ARG A 397 -6.94 -3.26 -5.85
CA ARG A 397 -6.04 -4.09 -6.65
C ARG A 397 -6.76 -5.38 -7.04
N TYR A 398 -7.19 -6.18 -6.06
CA TYR A 398 -8.08 -7.31 -6.27
C TYR A 398 -9.46 -7.01 -5.68
N GLY A 399 -10.48 -6.94 -6.53
CA GLY A 399 -11.86 -6.80 -6.09
C GLY A 399 -12.32 -8.00 -5.25
N LEU A 400 -11.82 -9.20 -5.58
CA LEU A 400 -11.90 -10.42 -4.78
C LEU A 400 -10.63 -11.25 -5.01
N HIS A 401 -10.02 -11.74 -3.93
CA HIS A 401 -8.82 -12.56 -3.99
C HIS A 401 -9.00 -13.82 -3.14
N PHE A 402 -9.02 -14.98 -3.79
CA PHE A 402 -9.04 -16.29 -3.11
C PHE A 402 -7.69 -16.96 -3.20
N MET A 403 -7.22 -17.49 -2.06
CA MET A 403 -6.13 -18.47 -2.02
C MET A 403 -6.55 -19.63 -1.13
N TYR A 404 -6.50 -20.85 -1.66
CA TYR A 404 -6.88 -22.06 -0.92
C TYR A 404 -8.27 -21.97 -0.28
N THR A 405 -9.26 -21.45 -1.04
CA THR A 405 -10.63 -21.28 -0.56
C THR A 405 -11.59 -22.16 -1.34
N ASN A 406 -12.22 -23.14 -0.69
CA ASN A 406 -12.97 -24.20 -1.37
C ASN A 406 -14.48 -24.10 -1.12
N GLY A 407 -15.30 -24.61 -2.04
CA GLY A 407 -16.74 -24.76 -1.82
C GLY A 407 -17.50 -23.43 -1.66
N ALA A 408 -16.96 -22.32 -2.17
CA ALA A 408 -17.53 -20.99 -1.96
C ALA A 408 -18.50 -20.57 -3.07
N LEU A 409 -19.51 -19.78 -2.68
CA LEU A 409 -20.51 -19.17 -3.57
C LEU A 409 -20.20 -17.69 -3.75
N ILE A 410 -20.05 -17.24 -4.99
CA ILE A 410 -19.80 -15.86 -5.38
C ILE A 410 -20.95 -15.42 -6.29
N LYS A 411 -21.92 -14.66 -5.78
CA LYS A 411 -23.17 -14.38 -6.52
C LYS A 411 -23.61 -12.92 -6.53
N GLY A 412 -23.94 -12.40 -7.69
CA GLY A 412 -24.55 -11.07 -7.84
C GLY A 412 -23.68 -9.92 -7.35
N ASN A 413 -22.35 -10.08 -7.33
CA ASN A 413 -21.42 -9.03 -6.93
C ASN A 413 -21.08 -8.11 -8.12
N VAL A 414 -20.71 -6.87 -7.81
CA VAL A 414 -20.26 -5.88 -8.78
C VAL A 414 -18.80 -5.50 -8.48
N PHE A 415 -17.90 -5.91 -9.35
CA PHE A 415 -16.49 -5.53 -9.32
C PHE A 415 -16.25 -4.53 -10.44
N ARG A 416 -15.87 -3.29 -10.09
CA ARG A 416 -15.70 -2.23 -11.10
C ARG A 416 -14.49 -1.35 -10.86
N HIS A 417 -13.80 -0.98 -11.93
CA HIS A 417 -12.60 -0.11 -11.87
C HIS A 417 -11.53 -0.60 -10.89
N ASN A 418 -11.43 -1.92 -10.71
CA ASN A 418 -10.33 -2.58 -9.99
C ASN A 418 -9.19 -2.91 -10.97
N SER A 419 -7.97 -3.15 -10.47
CA SER A 419 -6.89 -3.69 -11.33
C SER A 419 -7.22 -5.12 -11.80
N VAL A 420 -7.85 -5.89 -10.92
CA VAL A 420 -8.42 -7.21 -11.19
C VAL A 420 -9.78 -7.30 -10.50
N GLY A 421 -10.80 -7.78 -11.21
CA GLY A 421 -12.14 -7.99 -10.68
C GLY A 421 -12.17 -9.07 -9.60
N ALA A 422 -11.93 -10.32 -9.98
CA ALA A 422 -11.68 -11.43 -9.07
C ALA A 422 -10.50 -12.29 -9.54
N TYR A 423 -9.72 -12.80 -8.59
CA TYR A 423 -8.64 -13.75 -8.88
C TYR A 423 -8.73 -14.94 -7.91
N ILE A 424 -8.86 -16.13 -8.49
CA ILE A 424 -9.06 -17.38 -7.78
C ILE A 424 -7.79 -18.22 -7.91
N MET A 425 -7.18 -18.58 -6.78
CA MET A 425 -5.93 -19.33 -6.74
C MET A 425 -6.08 -20.57 -5.87
N TYR A 426 -5.60 -21.71 -6.38
CA TYR A 426 -5.47 -22.96 -5.62
C TYR A 426 -6.78 -23.41 -4.95
N SER A 427 -7.91 -23.17 -5.62
CA SER A 427 -9.24 -23.26 -5.03
C SER A 427 -10.13 -24.19 -5.86
N ARG A 428 -11.06 -24.87 -5.19
CA ARG A 428 -11.89 -25.92 -5.80
C ARG A 428 -13.36 -25.83 -5.44
N GLY A 429 -14.21 -26.26 -6.37
CA GLY A 429 -15.65 -26.40 -6.14
C GLY A 429 -16.34 -25.06 -5.91
N LEU A 430 -16.06 -24.06 -6.74
CA LEU A 430 -16.60 -22.71 -6.60
C LEU A 430 -17.78 -22.50 -7.52
N SER A 431 -18.84 -21.84 -7.03
CA SER A 431 -19.92 -21.34 -7.88
C SER A 431 -19.83 -19.81 -8.03
N ILE A 432 -19.78 -19.31 -9.26
CA ILE A 432 -19.64 -17.91 -9.63
C ILE A 432 -20.84 -17.52 -10.51
N GLU A 433 -21.85 -16.89 -9.92
CA GLU A 433 -23.16 -16.71 -10.54
C GLU A 433 -23.56 -15.24 -10.69
N GLY A 434 -23.89 -14.79 -11.91
CA GLY A 434 -24.54 -13.50 -12.12
C GLY A 434 -23.75 -12.28 -11.65
N ASN A 435 -22.42 -12.37 -11.59
CA ASN A 435 -21.56 -11.26 -11.18
C ASN A 435 -21.24 -10.34 -12.36
N ARG A 436 -20.92 -9.08 -12.07
CA ARG A 436 -20.51 -8.08 -13.06
C ARG A 436 -19.05 -7.71 -12.81
N PHE A 437 -18.21 -7.89 -13.83
CA PHE A 437 -16.78 -7.56 -13.87
C PHE A 437 -16.55 -6.48 -14.92
N GLU A 438 -16.26 -5.26 -14.48
CA GLU A 438 -16.42 -4.07 -15.30
C GLU A 438 -15.22 -3.15 -15.27
N GLU A 439 -14.77 -2.78 -16.47
CA GLU A 439 -13.83 -1.69 -16.67
C GLU A 439 -12.52 -1.86 -15.89
N HIS A 440 -12.04 -3.11 -15.80
CA HIS A 440 -10.74 -3.43 -15.23
C HIS A 440 -9.61 -3.09 -16.21
N ARG A 441 -8.78 -2.11 -15.84
CA ARG A 441 -7.66 -1.58 -16.65
C ARG A 441 -6.34 -1.62 -15.88
N GLY A 442 -5.24 -1.32 -16.56
CA GLY A 442 -3.88 -1.40 -16.00
C GLY A 442 -3.11 -2.65 -16.44
N PRO A 443 -1.99 -3.00 -15.76
CA PRO A 443 -1.10 -4.09 -16.18
C PRO A 443 -1.78 -5.47 -16.23
N SER A 444 -2.69 -5.75 -15.29
CA SER A 444 -3.49 -6.98 -15.28
C SER A 444 -4.80 -6.80 -16.05
N GLY A 445 -5.66 -5.87 -15.61
CA GLY A 445 -6.93 -5.52 -16.27
C GLY A 445 -7.89 -6.71 -16.46
N THR A 446 -7.86 -7.66 -15.53
CA THR A 446 -8.61 -8.93 -15.63
C THR A 446 -9.98 -8.82 -14.98
N GLY A 447 -11.03 -9.31 -15.64
CA GLY A 447 -12.34 -9.56 -15.02
C GLY A 447 -12.27 -10.68 -13.99
N LEU A 448 -12.18 -11.93 -14.46
CA LEU A 448 -11.97 -13.11 -13.62
C LEU A 448 -10.67 -13.81 -14.02
N GLY A 449 -9.79 -14.05 -13.05
CA GLY A 449 -8.58 -14.86 -13.23
C GLY A 449 -8.66 -16.16 -12.46
N LEU A 450 -8.24 -17.27 -13.07
CA LEU A 450 -8.05 -18.57 -12.42
C LEU A 450 -6.58 -18.97 -12.47
N LYS A 451 -6.05 -19.44 -11.34
CA LYS A 451 -4.75 -20.09 -11.23
C LYS A 451 -4.86 -21.41 -10.48
N GLU A 452 -4.43 -22.50 -11.11
CA GLU A 452 -4.41 -23.85 -10.53
C GLU A 452 -5.71 -24.20 -9.77
N SER A 453 -6.86 -23.84 -10.36
CA SER A 453 -8.19 -23.98 -9.74
C SER A 453 -9.09 -24.87 -10.59
N GLY A 454 -9.85 -25.76 -9.93
CA GLY A 454 -10.65 -26.80 -10.58
C GLY A 454 -12.07 -26.90 -10.04
N LEU A 455 -12.97 -27.58 -10.75
CA LEU A 455 -14.40 -27.66 -10.40
C LEU A 455 -15.03 -26.26 -10.22
N VAL A 456 -14.56 -25.27 -10.97
CA VAL A 456 -15.15 -23.92 -10.98
C VAL A 456 -16.33 -23.89 -11.93
N GLN A 457 -17.45 -23.38 -11.45
CA GLN A 457 -18.70 -23.26 -12.16
C GLN A 457 -19.07 -21.78 -12.28
N ALA A 458 -18.95 -21.20 -13.48
CA ALA A 458 -19.21 -19.80 -13.73
C ALA A 458 -20.40 -19.61 -14.69
N PHE A 459 -21.50 -19.06 -14.17
CA PHE A 459 -22.77 -18.97 -14.88
C PHE A 459 -23.36 -17.56 -14.92
N GLY A 460 -23.78 -17.13 -16.11
CA GLY A 460 -24.55 -15.88 -16.26
C GLY A 460 -23.80 -14.60 -15.84
N ASN A 461 -22.47 -14.63 -15.78
CA ASN A 461 -21.66 -13.46 -15.41
C ASN A 461 -21.48 -12.52 -16.61
N VAL A 462 -21.28 -11.24 -16.32
CA VAL A 462 -21.02 -10.19 -17.33
C VAL A 462 -19.59 -9.68 -17.16
N PHE A 463 -18.81 -9.76 -18.23
CA PHE A 463 -17.45 -9.25 -18.34
C PHE A 463 -17.45 -8.14 -19.37
N SER A 464 -17.42 -6.88 -18.91
CA SER A 464 -17.56 -5.72 -19.79
C SER A 464 -16.39 -4.75 -19.70
N GLY A 465 -15.84 -4.35 -20.85
CA GLY A 465 -14.89 -3.23 -20.89
C GLY A 465 -13.56 -3.49 -20.19
N ASN A 466 -13.17 -4.75 -20.01
CA ASN A 466 -11.91 -5.14 -19.36
C ASN A 466 -10.78 -5.25 -20.38
N ARG A 467 -9.52 -5.20 -19.92
CA ARG A 467 -8.39 -5.62 -20.78
C ARG A 467 -8.51 -7.10 -21.14
N GLN A 468 -8.88 -7.94 -20.18
CA GLN A 468 -9.18 -9.35 -20.42
C GLN A 468 -10.38 -9.76 -19.58
N GLY A 469 -11.42 -10.31 -20.21
CA GLY A 469 -12.64 -10.74 -19.51
C GLY A 469 -12.36 -11.90 -18.56
N LEU A 470 -11.92 -13.02 -19.11
CA LEU A 470 -11.49 -14.22 -18.37
C LEU A 470 -10.03 -14.54 -18.66
N PHE A 471 -9.27 -14.87 -17.62
CA PHE A 471 -7.90 -15.35 -17.72
C PHE A 471 -7.72 -16.71 -17.03
N ILE A 472 -7.19 -17.69 -17.75
CA ILE A 472 -7.01 -19.05 -17.23
C ILE A 472 -5.52 -19.44 -17.27
N ASP A 473 -4.96 -19.69 -16.09
CA ASP A 473 -3.58 -20.13 -15.88
C ASP A 473 -3.57 -21.50 -15.20
N GLN A 474 -3.04 -22.52 -15.89
CA GLN A 474 -2.93 -23.90 -15.41
C GLN A 474 -4.18 -24.42 -14.67
N SER A 475 -5.38 -24.06 -15.15
CA SER A 475 -6.65 -24.34 -14.47
C SER A 475 -7.58 -25.15 -15.39
N PRO A 476 -8.06 -26.33 -14.96
CA PRO A 476 -7.65 -27.02 -13.73
C PRO A 476 -6.21 -27.55 -13.80
N LEU A 477 -5.62 -27.78 -12.62
CA LEU A 477 -4.32 -28.46 -12.49
C LEU A 477 -4.43 -29.93 -12.92
N VAL A 478 -5.57 -30.55 -12.63
CA VAL A 478 -5.91 -31.94 -12.94
C VAL A 478 -7.10 -31.92 -13.91
N PRO A 479 -6.98 -32.44 -15.15
CA PRO A 479 -8.02 -32.30 -16.18
C PRO A 479 -9.40 -32.85 -15.80
N GLU A 480 -9.47 -33.83 -14.90
CA GLU A 480 -10.70 -34.42 -14.37
C GLU A 480 -11.53 -33.41 -13.56
N ASP A 481 -10.88 -32.38 -13.02
CA ASP A 481 -11.51 -31.31 -12.25
C ASP A 481 -11.96 -30.16 -13.14
N GLY A 482 -12.64 -30.51 -14.22
CA GLY A 482 -12.99 -29.57 -15.28
C GLY A 482 -13.73 -28.34 -14.78
N ASN A 483 -13.44 -27.19 -15.39
CA ASN A 483 -14.14 -25.95 -15.12
C ASN A 483 -15.22 -25.71 -16.18
N GLU A 484 -16.34 -25.12 -15.76
CA GLU A 484 -17.47 -24.82 -16.62
C GLU A 484 -17.77 -23.32 -16.64
N PHE A 485 -17.88 -22.76 -17.85
CA PHE A 485 -18.28 -21.38 -18.11
C PHE A 485 -19.48 -21.41 -19.05
N ILE A 486 -20.68 -21.19 -18.51
CA ILE A 486 -21.93 -21.33 -19.27
C ILE A 486 -22.77 -20.07 -19.21
N GLY A 487 -23.23 -19.60 -20.37
CA GLY A 487 -24.18 -18.48 -20.42
C GLY A 487 -23.61 -17.12 -19.97
N ASN A 488 -22.29 -16.94 -19.99
CA ASN A 488 -21.65 -15.68 -19.64
C ASN A 488 -21.60 -14.73 -20.84
N VAL A 489 -21.53 -13.43 -20.57
CA VAL A 489 -21.40 -12.38 -21.59
C VAL A 489 -20.01 -11.75 -21.49
N PHE A 490 -19.25 -11.81 -22.56
CA PHE A 490 -17.95 -11.14 -22.72
C PHE A 490 -18.12 -10.04 -23.76
N MET A 491 -18.23 -8.80 -23.32
CA MET A 491 -18.48 -7.67 -24.21
C MET A 491 -17.46 -6.54 -24.10
N ASN A 492 -17.10 -5.94 -25.24
CA ASN A 492 -16.26 -4.75 -25.32
C ASN A 492 -14.91 -4.87 -24.57
N ASN A 493 -14.40 -6.10 -24.39
CA ASN A 493 -13.09 -6.32 -23.77
C ASN A 493 -11.99 -6.23 -24.82
N ASP A 494 -10.75 -5.92 -24.42
CA ASP A 494 -9.62 -6.03 -25.37
C ASP A 494 -9.43 -7.52 -25.75
N ILE A 495 -9.60 -8.42 -24.78
CA ILE A 495 -9.62 -9.86 -24.99
C ILE A 495 -10.83 -10.46 -24.25
N GLY A 496 -11.68 -11.22 -24.93
CA GLY A 496 -12.79 -11.93 -24.30
C GLY A 496 -12.27 -12.96 -23.28
N VAL A 497 -11.56 -13.98 -23.77
CA VAL A 497 -10.94 -15.03 -22.94
C VAL A 497 -9.47 -15.21 -23.33
N ALA A 498 -8.58 -15.21 -22.34
CA ALA A 498 -7.15 -15.46 -22.49
C ALA A 498 -6.74 -16.70 -21.70
N LEU A 499 -5.95 -17.59 -22.32
CA LEU A 499 -5.43 -18.79 -21.65
C LEU A 499 -3.92 -18.90 -21.81
N MET A 500 -3.26 -19.54 -20.84
CA MET A 500 -1.87 -19.98 -21.00
C MET A 500 -1.76 -21.19 -21.95
N PRO A 501 -0.60 -21.44 -22.58
CA PRO A 501 -0.41 -22.56 -23.48
C PRO A 501 -0.60 -23.88 -22.73
N GLY A 502 -1.26 -24.86 -23.37
CA GLY A 502 -1.44 -26.19 -22.81
C GLY A 502 -2.51 -26.32 -21.73
N VAL A 503 -3.27 -25.25 -21.43
CA VAL A 503 -4.47 -25.35 -20.57
C VAL A 503 -5.51 -26.25 -21.25
N ARG A 504 -6.07 -27.21 -20.50
CA ARG A 504 -7.07 -28.21 -20.93
C ARG A 504 -8.12 -28.42 -19.85
N GLY A 505 -9.23 -29.10 -20.16
CA GLY A 505 -10.25 -29.45 -19.17
C GLY A 505 -11.25 -28.34 -18.87
N ASN A 506 -11.33 -27.29 -19.71
CA ASN A 506 -12.34 -26.24 -19.56
C ASN A 506 -13.45 -26.42 -20.58
N THR A 507 -14.69 -26.19 -20.16
CA THR A 507 -15.89 -26.19 -21.00
C THR A 507 -16.48 -24.79 -21.06
N LEU A 508 -16.49 -24.19 -22.24
CA LEU A 508 -17.06 -22.87 -22.50
C LEU A 508 -18.18 -23.02 -23.52
N VAL A 509 -19.44 -22.95 -23.08
CA VAL A 509 -20.62 -23.17 -23.94
C VAL A 509 -21.72 -22.16 -23.65
N GLU A 510 -22.53 -21.85 -24.65
CA GLU A 510 -23.64 -20.89 -24.57
C GLU A 510 -23.25 -19.47 -24.10
N ASN A 511 -21.97 -19.11 -24.18
CA ASN A 511 -21.52 -17.76 -23.86
C ASN A 511 -21.73 -16.83 -25.06
N ALA A 512 -21.82 -15.52 -24.80
CA ALA A 512 -21.88 -14.49 -25.83
C ALA A 512 -20.58 -13.69 -25.85
N PHE A 513 -19.89 -13.69 -27.00
CA PHE A 513 -18.67 -12.94 -27.25
C PHE A 513 -18.98 -11.76 -28.18
N GLU A 514 -19.15 -10.57 -27.61
CA GLU A 514 -19.73 -9.40 -28.27
C GLU A 514 -18.71 -8.26 -28.38
N ASP A 515 -18.29 -7.93 -29.60
CA ASP A 515 -17.48 -6.74 -29.89
C ASP A 515 -16.20 -6.63 -29.03
N ASN A 516 -15.62 -7.77 -28.64
CA ASN A 516 -14.28 -7.78 -28.08
C ASN A 516 -13.27 -7.51 -29.20
N ILE A 517 -12.14 -6.87 -28.88
CA ILE A 517 -11.08 -6.65 -29.88
C ILE A 517 -10.54 -7.99 -30.40
N GLN A 518 -10.32 -8.93 -29.47
CA GLN A 518 -9.97 -10.31 -29.76
C GLN A 518 -10.86 -11.24 -28.93
N GLN A 519 -11.54 -12.19 -29.55
CA GLN A 519 -12.46 -13.07 -28.80
C GLN A 519 -11.71 -14.03 -27.87
N VAL A 520 -10.67 -14.68 -28.40
CA VAL A 520 -9.86 -15.70 -27.70
C VAL A 520 -8.38 -15.48 -28.00
N SER A 521 -7.54 -15.56 -26.97
CA SER A 521 -6.08 -15.40 -27.04
C SER A 521 -5.36 -16.53 -26.32
N VAL A 522 -4.19 -16.91 -26.83
CA VAL A 522 -3.26 -17.83 -26.14
C VAL A 522 -1.96 -17.09 -25.85
N ARG A 523 -1.69 -16.80 -24.58
CA ARG A 523 -0.47 -16.05 -24.20
C ARG A 523 0.76 -16.88 -24.48
N GLY A 524 1.65 -16.42 -25.35
CA GLY A 524 2.84 -17.19 -25.77
C GLY A 524 2.59 -18.15 -26.94
N GLY A 525 1.37 -18.15 -27.51
CA GLY A 525 1.02 -18.92 -28.69
C GLY A 525 0.67 -20.39 -28.43
N GLY A 526 0.41 -21.14 -29.51
CA GLY A 526 -0.01 -22.54 -29.45
C GLY A 526 -1.47 -22.76 -29.89
N GLN A 527 -2.05 -23.88 -29.46
CA GLN A 527 -3.45 -24.25 -29.68
C GLN A 527 -4.07 -24.69 -28.35
N LEU A 528 -5.38 -24.50 -28.21
CA LEU A 528 -6.14 -24.82 -27.00
C LEU A 528 -6.80 -26.21 -27.12
N SER A 529 -6.03 -27.18 -27.61
CA SER A 529 -6.49 -28.56 -27.75
C SER A 529 -6.75 -29.18 -26.36
N GLY A 530 -7.95 -29.73 -26.16
CA GLY A 530 -8.39 -30.29 -24.87
C GLY A 530 -9.35 -29.42 -24.07
N ASN A 531 -9.82 -28.30 -24.64
CA ASN A 531 -10.96 -27.53 -24.10
C ASN A 531 -12.19 -27.74 -24.99
N GLN A 532 -13.38 -27.72 -24.39
CA GLN A 532 -14.66 -27.90 -25.08
C GLN A 532 -15.31 -26.54 -25.32
N TRP A 533 -15.64 -26.26 -26.59
CA TRP A 533 -16.30 -25.02 -27.01
C TRP A 533 -17.76 -25.23 -27.45
N SER A 534 -18.22 -26.49 -27.40
CA SER A 534 -19.59 -26.88 -27.70
C SER A 534 -19.94 -28.16 -26.92
N ARG A 535 -21.20 -28.29 -26.51
CA ARG A 535 -21.73 -29.49 -25.84
C ARG A 535 -23.16 -29.73 -26.30
N GLY A 536 -23.52 -30.99 -26.59
CA GLY A 536 -24.88 -31.34 -27.01
C GLY A 536 -25.35 -30.62 -28.27
N GLY A 537 -24.45 -30.37 -29.23
CA GLY A 537 -24.78 -29.68 -30.48
C GLY A 537 -24.96 -28.16 -30.36
N ARG A 538 -24.56 -27.55 -29.23
CA ARG A 538 -24.64 -26.10 -28.99
C ARG A 538 -23.28 -25.55 -28.55
N GLY A 539 -22.84 -24.47 -29.18
CA GLY A 539 -21.59 -23.75 -28.90
C GLY A 539 -21.83 -22.39 -28.29
N ASN A 540 -21.04 -21.40 -28.70
CA ASN A 540 -21.09 -20.02 -28.23
C ASN A 540 -21.55 -19.07 -29.34
N TYR A 541 -22.03 -17.89 -28.97
CA TYR A 541 -22.27 -16.80 -29.91
C TYR A 541 -20.98 -15.98 -30.09
N TRP A 542 -20.66 -15.65 -31.34
CA TRP A 542 -19.48 -14.85 -31.70
C TRP A 542 -19.92 -13.72 -32.63
N SER A 543 -19.74 -12.47 -32.18
CA SER A 543 -20.10 -11.26 -32.94
C SER A 543 -19.41 -11.16 -34.31
N ASP A 544 -18.26 -11.81 -34.47
CA ASP A 544 -17.50 -11.82 -35.72
C ASP A 544 -17.64 -13.11 -36.53
N TYR A 545 -18.59 -13.98 -36.17
CA TYR A 545 -18.92 -15.16 -36.95
C TYR A 545 -19.55 -14.76 -38.29
N ALA A 546 -18.89 -15.13 -39.39
CA ALA A 546 -19.34 -14.85 -40.76
C ALA A 546 -20.11 -16.03 -41.40
N GLY A 547 -20.52 -17.04 -40.62
CA GLY A 547 -21.29 -18.17 -41.13
C GLY A 547 -22.79 -17.87 -41.27
N TYR A 548 -23.50 -18.81 -41.89
CA TYR A 548 -24.92 -18.69 -42.20
C TYR A 548 -25.68 -19.91 -41.68
N GLY A 549 -26.99 -19.76 -41.46
CA GLY A 549 -27.88 -20.86 -41.08
C GLY A 549 -29.16 -20.85 -41.91
N ARG A 550 -29.91 -21.94 -41.84
CA ARG A 550 -31.27 -21.98 -42.40
C ARG A 550 -32.16 -21.01 -41.62
N PRO A 551 -33.21 -20.42 -42.23
CA PRO A 551 -34.18 -19.63 -41.49
C PRO A 551 -34.73 -20.39 -40.28
N GLY A 552 -34.69 -19.77 -39.10
CA GLY A 552 -35.11 -20.40 -37.83
C GLY A 552 -34.07 -21.31 -37.16
N ALA A 553 -32.90 -21.55 -37.78
CA ALA A 553 -31.81 -22.25 -37.12
C ALA A 553 -31.22 -21.38 -35.99
N GLU A 554 -30.88 -22.02 -34.87
CA GLU A 554 -30.15 -21.37 -33.77
C GLU A 554 -28.63 -21.53 -33.90
N VAL A 555 -28.18 -22.56 -34.62
CA VAL A 555 -26.78 -22.94 -34.81
C VAL A 555 -26.38 -22.71 -36.26
N GLY A 556 -25.19 -22.17 -36.48
CA GLY A 556 -24.63 -21.91 -37.79
C GLY A 556 -24.21 -23.18 -38.54
N ALA A 557 -24.25 -23.15 -39.87
CA ALA A 557 -23.97 -24.31 -40.73
C ALA A 557 -22.47 -24.63 -40.85
N VAL A 558 -21.59 -23.70 -40.46
CA VAL A 558 -20.13 -23.87 -40.53
C VAL A 558 -19.48 -23.65 -39.16
N PRO A 559 -18.42 -24.40 -38.79
CA PRO A 559 -17.70 -24.16 -37.54
C PRO A 559 -17.12 -22.75 -37.45
N TYR A 560 -17.15 -22.14 -36.27
CA TYR A 560 -16.38 -20.94 -35.96
C TYR A 560 -14.93 -21.33 -35.63
N ARG A 561 -13.97 -20.53 -36.09
CA ARG A 561 -12.54 -20.74 -35.86
C ARG A 561 -11.88 -19.44 -35.45
N ALA A 562 -11.16 -19.47 -34.34
CA ALA A 562 -10.30 -18.36 -33.94
C ALA A 562 -8.93 -18.51 -34.64
N ASP A 563 -8.83 -18.01 -35.88
CA ASP A 563 -7.65 -18.21 -36.75
C ASP A 563 -7.13 -16.94 -37.46
N ARG A 564 -7.51 -15.75 -36.99
CA ARG A 564 -7.05 -14.45 -37.52
C ARG A 564 -5.53 -14.28 -37.39
N LEU A 565 -4.89 -13.90 -38.50
CA LEU A 565 -3.44 -13.84 -38.63
C LEU A 565 -2.83 -12.69 -37.81
N VAL A 566 -3.45 -11.51 -37.81
CA VAL A 566 -2.95 -10.33 -37.09
C VAL A 566 -3.10 -10.53 -35.58
N GLU A 567 -4.20 -11.13 -35.13
CA GLU A 567 -4.41 -11.48 -33.73
C GLU A 567 -3.40 -12.54 -33.24
N ARG A 568 -3.07 -13.51 -34.10
CA ARG A 568 -1.99 -14.48 -33.84
C ARG A 568 -0.61 -13.84 -33.70
N LEU A 569 -0.32 -12.85 -34.54
CA LEU A 569 0.91 -12.05 -34.39
C LEU A 569 0.88 -11.27 -33.06
N ALA A 570 -0.27 -10.73 -32.66
CA ALA A 570 -0.45 -10.05 -31.39
C ALA A 570 -0.27 -10.97 -30.16
N ASP A 571 -0.64 -12.25 -30.27
CA ASP A 571 -0.47 -13.24 -29.19
C ASP A 571 1.00 -13.59 -28.92
N THR A 572 1.84 -13.60 -29.97
CA THR A 572 3.27 -13.94 -29.89
C THR A 572 4.17 -12.70 -29.80
N ARG A 573 3.72 -11.57 -30.34
CA ARG A 573 4.40 -10.27 -30.34
C ARG A 573 3.40 -9.20 -29.94
N PRO A 574 3.21 -8.94 -28.63
CA PRO A 574 2.21 -8.00 -28.12
C PRO A 574 2.29 -6.60 -28.72
N GLU A 575 3.49 -6.16 -29.11
CA GLU A 575 3.73 -4.87 -29.78
C GLU A 575 2.96 -4.69 -31.09
N THR A 576 2.61 -5.80 -31.74
CA THR A 576 1.85 -5.78 -33.00
C THR A 576 0.37 -5.43 -32.80
N ARG A 577 -0.13 -5.42 -31.56
CA ARG A 577 -1.49 -4.94 -31.23
C ARG A 577 -1.73 -3.51 -31.67
N PHE A 578 -0.69 -2.68 -31.74
CA PHE A 578 -0.77 -1.32 -32.26
C PHE A 578 -1.31 -1.27 -33.70
N PHE A 579 -1.08 -2.32 -34.50
CA PHE A 579 -1.54 -2.39 -35.88
C PHE A 579 -2.96 -2.93 -36.03
N LEU A 580 -3.61 -3.38 -34.95
CA LEU A 580 -5.02 -3.79 -35.00
C LEU A 580 -5.87 -2.63 -35.53
N TYR A 581 -6.83 -2.95 -36.40
CA TYR A 581 -7.70 -1.99 -37.09
C TYR A 581 -7.02 -1.02 -38.08
N THR A 582 -5.73 -1.19 -38.37
CA THR A 582 -5.10 -0.44 -39.46
C THR A 582 -5.52 -1.02 -40.83
N PRO A 583 -5.52 -0.20 -41.90
CA PRO A 583 -5.73 -0.71 -43.26
C PRO A 583 -4.74 -1.81 -43.65
N ALA A 584 -3.50 -1.75 -43.13
CA ALA A 584 -2.48 -2.77 -43.33
C ALA A 584 -2.86 -4.12 -42.69
N ALA A 585 -3.40 -4.09 -41.45
CA ALA A 585 -3.93 -5.30 -40.82
C ALA A 585 -5.14 -5.85 -41.58
N GLY A 586 -6.05 -4.98 -42.04
CA GLY A 586 -7.17 -5.39 -42.88
C GLY A 586 -6.74 -6.04 -44.21
N ALA A 587 -5.71 -5.49 -44.87
CA ALA A 587 -5.13 -6.07 -46.08
C ALA A 587 -4.45 -7.42 -45.80
N LEU A 588 -3.75 -7.55 -44.66
CA LEU A 588 -3.10 -8.81 -44.27
C LEU A 588 -4.14 -9.90 -43.96
N GLU A 589 -5.24 -9.57 -43.28
CA GLU A 589 -6.35 -10.49 -43.03
C GLU A 589 -7.05 -10.90 -44.34
N ALA A 590 -7.28 -9.94 -45.25
CA ALA A 590 -7.84 -10.23 -46.57
C ALA A 590 -6.94 -11.18 -47.37
N ALA A 591 -5.63 -10.96 -47.35
CA ALA A 591 -4.65 -11.84 -47.98
C ALA A 591 -4.61 -13.23 -47.34
N ALA A 592 -4.69 -13.31 -46.00
CA ALA A 592 -4.74 -14.59 -45.28
C ALA A 592 -6.00 -15.41 -45.59
N ARG A 593 -7.14 -14.74 -45.84
CA ARG A 593 -8.38 -15.39 -46.28
C ARG A 593 -8.31 -15.85 -47.74
N ALA A 594 -7.69 -15.05 -48.62
CA ALA A 594 -7.61 -15.33 -50.05
C ALA A 594 -6.59 -16.42 -50.41
N PHE A 595 -5.49 -16.52 -49.67
CA PHE A 595 -4.37 -17.41 -50.00
C PHE A 595 -4.10 -18.42 -48.86
N PRO A 596 -4.32 -19.74 -49.09
CA PRO A 596 -4.14 -20.77 -48.06
C PRO A 596 -2.75 -20.83 -47.41
N VAL A 597 -1.70 -20.38 -48.10
CA VAL A 597 -0.32 -20.36 -47.58
C VAL A 597 -0.14 -19.44 -46.37
N PHE A 598 -0.97 -18.41 -46.24
CA PHE A 598 -0.94 -17.46 -45.12
C PHE A 598 -1.95 -17.81 -44.01
N LYS A 599 -2.71 -18.91 -44.17
CA LYS A 599 -3.74 -19.30 -43.22
C LYS A 599 -3.11 -19.84 -41.94
N ALA A 600 -3.34 -19.15 -40.82
CA ALA A 600 -2.88 -19.60 -39.52
C ALA A 600 -3.65 -20.86 -39.08
N LYS A 601 -2.98 -21.74 -38.32
CA LYS A 601 -3.69 -22.82 -37.59
C LYS A 601 -4.61 -22.19 -36.55
N ALA A 602 -5.87 -22.61 -36.50
CA ALA A 602 -6.84 -22.13 -35.52
C ALA A 602 -6.37 -22.40 -34.09
N LEU A 603 -6.53 -21.41 -33.21
CA LEU A 603 -6.28 -21.52 -31.77
C LEU A 603 -7.28 -22.50 -31.14
N MET A 604 -8.54 -22.40 -31.57
CA MET A 604 -9.64 -23.26 -31.18
C MET A 604 -10.70 -23.30 -32.28
N THR A 605 -11.64 -24.23 -32.16
CA THR A 605 -12.77 -24.37 -33.08
C THR A 605 -14.03 -24.67 -32.29
N ASP A 606 -15.09 -23.91 -32.56
CA ASP A 606 -16.44 -24.18 -32.09
C ASP A 606 -17.23 -24.80 -33.26
N PRO A 607 -17.59 -26.10 -33.19
CA PRO A 607 -18.31 -26.78 -34.27
C PRO A 607 -19.79 -26.38 -34.36
N HIS A 608 -20.35 -25.74 -33.33
CA HIS A 608 -21.77 -25.42 -33.25
C HIS A 608 -22.03 -23.96 -32.83
N PRO A 609 -21.46 -22.96 -33.54
CA PRO A 609 -21.61 -21.56 -33.16
C PRO A 609 -23.08 -21.13 -33.21
N LEU A 610 -23.49 -20.34 -32.22
CA LEU A 610 -24.84 -19.79 -32.16
C LEU A 610 -24.98 -18.59 -33.09
N LEU A 611 -26.12 -18.48 -33.77
CA LEU A 611 -26.40 -17.39 -34.74
C LEU A 611 -26.88 -16.10 -34.07
N ARG A 612 -27.35 -16.18 -32.82
CA ARG A 612 -27.83 -15.04 -32.04
C ARG A 612 -27.32 -15.13 -30.62
N PRO A 613 -27.03 -13.99 -29.97
CA PRO A 613 -26.73 -13.98 -28.56
C PRO A 613 -27.99 -14.32 -27.78
N ARG A 614 -27.81 -14.90 -26.59
CA ARG A 614 -28.92 -15.05 -25.64
C ARG A 614 -29.24 -13.65 -25.09
N PRO A 615 -30.52 -13.27 -24.93
CA PRO A 615 -30.85 -11.98 -24.32
C PRO A 615 -30.25 -11.91 -22.91
N ALA A 616 -29.35 -10.95 -22.67
CA ALA A 616 -28.80 -10.72 -21.35
C ALA A 616 -29.94 -10.24 -20.42
N GLY A 617 -30.14 -10.93 -19.29
CA GLY A 617 -31.05 -10.46 -18.25
C GLY A 617 -30.56 -9.12 -17.70
N GLY A 618 -31.19 -8.03 -18.11
CA GLY A 618 -31.03 -6.70 -17.50
C GLY A 618 -29.75 -5.94 -17.86
N SER A 619 -29.61 -5.52 -19.11
CA SER A 619 -28.92 -4.27 -19.44
C SER A 619 -29.45 -3.76 -20.78
N GLN A 620 -30.19 -2.64 -20.75
CA GLN A 620 -30.56 -1.94 -21.98
C GLN A 620 -29.26 -1.43 -22.63
N ALA A 621 -29.01 -1.84 -23.87
CA ALA A 621 -28.01 -1.18 -24.70
C ALA A 621 -28.40 0.31 -24.84
N PRO A 622 -27.44 1.25 -24.84
CA PRO A 622 -27.75 2.61 -25.24
C PRO A 622 -28.35 2.58 -26.65
N ALA A 623 -29.43 3.33 -26.83
CA ALA A 623 -30.19 3.36 -28.08
C ALA A 623 -29.26 3.66 -29.28
N PRO A 624 -29.46 3.02 -30.44
CA PRO A 624 -28.73 3.36 -31.64
C PRO A 624 -28.95 4.85 -31.94
N VAL A 625 -27.84 5.59 -32.05
CA VAL A 625 -27.86 6.97 -32.52
C VAL A 625 -28.53 6.96 -33.91
N PRO A 626 -29.57 7.77 -34.17
CA PRO A 626 -30.29 7.72 -35.44
C PRO A 626 -29.34 7.93 -36.60
N ALA A 627 -29.47 7.10 -37.62
CA ALA A 627 -28.72 7.12 -38.88
C ALA A 627 -29.04 8.34 -39.76
N LEU A 628 -28.83 9.55 -39.22
CA LEU A 628 -28.93 10.82 -39.96
C LEU A 628 -27.57 11.49 -40.17
N ALA A 629 -26.50 10.99 -39.55
CA ALA A 629 -25.12 11.44 -39.84
C ALA A 629 -24.49 10.74 -41.06
N ALA A 630 -25.14 9.71 -41.62
CA ALA A 630 -24.60 8.91 -42.73
C ALA A 630 -24.94 9.45 -44.15
N LEU A 631 -25.64 10.58 -44.25
CA LEU A 631 -26.09 11.13 -45.55
C LEU A 631 -25.25 12.31 -46.09
N TRP A 632 -24.20 12.75 -45.40
CA TRP A 632 -23.32 13.84 -45.88
C TRP A 632 -21.89 13.41 -46.27
N LEU A 633 -21.60 12.11 -46.26
CA LEU A 633 -20.31 11.56 -46.68
C LEU A 633 -20.14 11.28 -48.19
N PRO A 634 -21.20 11.13 -49.04
CA PRO A 634 -20.96 10.95 -50.48
C PRO A 634 -20.62 12.25 -51.24
N ALA A 635 -20.99 13.43 -50.71
CA ALA A 635 -20.78 14.70 -51.42
C ALA A 635 -19.35 15.27 -51.25
N GLY A 636 -18.70 15.05 -50.11
CA GLY A 636 -17.34 15.53 -49.85
C GLY A 636 -16.22 14.68 -50.51
N LEU A 637 -16.51 13.42 -50.83
CA LEU A 637 -15.55 12.50 -51.45
C LEU A 637 -15.49 12.61 -52.98
N LEU A 638 -16.53 13.17 -53.63
CA LEU A 638 -16.55 13.44 -55.08
C LEU A 638 -15.96 14.79 -55.49
N SER A 639 -15.80 15.74 -54.55
CA SER A 639 -15.06 16.99 -54.81
C SER A 639 -13.53 16.85 -54.73
N LEU A 640 -13.02 15.79 -54.08
CA LEU A 640 -11.58 15.55 -53.92
C LEU A 640 -10.94 14.77 -55.08
N SER A 641 -11.74 14.08 -55.91
CA SER A 641 -11.26 13.44 -57.14
C SER A 641 -11.13 14.43 -58.31
N ALA A 642 -11.92 15.50 -58.34
CA ALA A 642 -11.83 16.53 -59.40
C ALA A 642 -10.62 17.47 -59.26
N VAL A 643 -10.18 17.76 -58.02
CA VAL A 643 -8.97 18.59 -57.77
C VAL A 643 -7.68 17.80 -58.03
N SER A 644 -7.72 16.47 -57.88
CA SER A 644 -6.55 15.60 -58.07
C SER A 644 -6.18 15.38 -59.55
N VAL A 645 -7.14 15.47 -60.47
CA VAL A 645 -6.88 15.31 -61.92
C VAL A 645 -6.39 16.61 -62.58
N ALA A 646 -6.69 17.79 -62.01
CA ALA A 646 -6.23 19.08 -62.54
C ALA A 646 -4.80 19.48 -62.09
N MET A 647 -4.25 18.86 -61.04
CA MET A 647 -2.91 19.17 -60.52
C MET A 647 -1.79 18.23 -61.01
N LEU A 648 -2.11 17.26 -61.86
CA LEU A 648 -1.14 16.36 -62.51
C LEU A 648 -0.41 16.98 -63.72
N GLY A 649 -0.64 18.25 -64.04
CA GLY A 649 -0.07 18.91 -65.21
C GLY A 649 1.29 19.61 -65.02
N ARG A 650 1.80 19.81 -63.81
CA ARG A 650 3.06 20.55 -63.60
C ARG A 650 3.79 20.18 -62.31
N GLN A 651 4.40 19.00 -62.20
CA GLN A 651 5.54 18.83 -61.29
C GLN A 651 6.62 17.94 -61.92
N ARG A 652 7.86 18.44 -61.84
CA ARG A 652 9.09 17.87 -62.41
C ARG A 652 9.29 16.43 -61.95
N ALA A 653 9.78 15.60 -62.87
CA ALA A 653 10.18 14.21 -62.63
C ALA A 653 11.02 14.06 -61.34
N PRO A 654 10.77 13.02 -60.51
CA PRO A 654 11.64 12.70 -59.39
C PRO A 654 13.01 12.31 -59.94
N ARG A 655 14.07 13.00 -59.50
CA ARG A 655 15.44 12.52 -59.70
C ARG A 655 15.62 11.20 -58.92
N PRO A 656 16.34 10.22 -59.47
CA PRO A 656 16.71 9.04 -58.71
C PRO A 656 17.57 9.47 -57.51
N PHE A 657 17.13 9.15 -56.29
CA PHE A 657 17.94 9.41 -55.11
C PHE A 657 19.15 8.47 -55.14
N SER A 658 20.31 9.06 -55.42
CA SER A 658 21.59 8.39 -55.32
C SER A 658 21.81 7.89 -53.90
N LYS A 659 22.33 6.67 -53.76
CA LYS A 659 23.10 6.25 -52.59
C LYS A 659 24.24 7.28 -52.38
N ARG A 660 24.03 8.27 -51.51
CA ARG A 660 25.09 9.10 -50.95
C ARG A 660 25.10 8.92 -49.43
N GLY A 661 26.11 8.17 -48.97
CA GLY A 661 26.76 8.39 -47.70
C GLY A 661 26.04 7.93 -46.43
N ALA A 662 25.96 6.62 -46.21
CA ALA A 662 25.80 6.04 -44.87
C ALA A 662 27.09 6.16 -44.01
N ASN A 663 27.80 7.30 -44.10
CA ASN A 663 29.06 7.56 -43.40
C ASN A 663 29.21 9.04 -42.99
N GLY A 664 28.10 9.67 -42.58
CA GLY A 664 28.16 10.99 -41.94
C GLY A 664 28.20 10.86 -40.43
N ARG A 665 29.37 11.05 -39.80
CA ARG A 665 29.43 11.39 -38.37
C ARG A 665 28.54 12.62 -38.11
N PRO A 666 27.87 12.73 -36.95
CA PRO A 666 27.03 13.89 -36.64
C PRO A 666 27.83 15.20 -36.82
N GLU A 667 27.25 16.16 -37.55
CA GLU A 667 27.82 17.50 -37.76
C GLU A 667 28.22 18.11 -36.40
N HIS A 668 29.49 18.53 -36.26
CA HIS A 668 29.98 19.18 -35.05
C HIS A 668 29.14 20.42 -34.73
N GLY A 669 28.50 20.42 -33.56
CA GLY A 669 27.75 21.56 -33.02
C GLY A 669 26.24 21.37 -32.85
N ARG A 670 25.63 20.26 -33.33
CA ARG A 670 24.20 19.97 -33.08
C ARG A 670 24.00 18.97 -31.94
N PRO A 671 22.99 19.16 -31.07
CA PRO A 671 22.73 18.24 -29.97
C PRO A 671 22.19 16.89 -30.45
N MET A 672 22.59 15.84 -29.76
CA MET A 672 22.17 14.47 -30.02
C MET A 672 20.79 14.16 -29.40
N ILE A 673 20.49 14.76 -28.24
CA ILE A 673 19.13 14.79 -27.68
C ILE A 673 18.80 16.25 -27.37
N SER A 674 17.66 16.75 -27.85
CA SER A 674 17.19 18.09 -27.54
C SER A 674 15.70 18.07 -27.21
N ALA A 675 15.38 18.65 -26.09
CA ALA A 675 14.08 18.62 -25.46
C ALA A 675 13.76 20.06 -25.04
N LYS A 676 12.63 20.60 -25.52
CA LYS A 676 12.23 21.98 -25.24
C LYS A 676 10.79 22.01 -24.76
N ASP A 677 10.62 22.58 -23.56
CA ASP A 677 9.33 22.81 -22.88
C ASP A 677 8.48 21.54 -22.74
N LEU A 678 9.13 20.41 -22.47
CA LEU A 678 8.47 19.11 -22.37
C LEU A 678 7.54 19.02 -21.18
N SER A 679 6.29 18.63 -21.44
CA SER A 679 5.28 18.42 -20.41
C SER A 679 4.55 17.10 -20.61
N LYS A 680 4.32 16.36 -19.52
CA LYS A 680 3.57 15.11 -19.52
C LYS A 680 2.72 15.01 -18.26
N ALA A 681 1.45 14.69 -18.44
CA ALA A 681 0.51 14.39 -17.36
C ALA A 681 -0.24 13.07 -17.62
N TYR A 682 -0.57 12.36 -16.55
CA TYR A 682 -1.47 11.20 -16.60
C TYR A 682 -2.66 11.46 -15.69
N ALA A 683 -3.88 11.33 -16.22
CA ALA A 683 -5.13 11.52 -15.47
C ALA A 683 -5.17 12.81 -14.61
N GLY A 684 -4.63 13.91 -15.15
CA GLY A 684 -4.58 15.22 -14.47
C GLY A 684 -3.40 15.43 -13.52
N ARG A 685 -2.56 14.41 -13.24
CA ARG A 685 -1.33 14.55 -12.45
C ARG A 685 -0.14 14.81 -13.37
N SER A 686 0.49 15.98 -13.23
CA SER A 686 1.72 16.32 -13.95
C SER A 686 2.89 15.44 -13.47
N VAL A 687 3.59 14.80 -14.41
CA VAL A 687 4.83 14.03 -14.15
C VAL A 687 6.04 14.95 -14.23
N PHE A 688 6.11 15.75 -15.28
CA PHE A 688 7.04 16.87 -15.43
C PHE A 688 6.38 17.92 -16.32
N SER A 689 6.70 19.19 -16.11
CA SER A 689 6.18 20.33 -16.87
C SER A 689 7.30 21.31 -17.18
N GLY A 690 7.37 21.77 -18.43
CA GLY A 690 8.38 22.73 -18.90
C GLY A 690 9.81 22.20 -18.89
N LEU A 691 10.02 20.88 -19.01
CA LEU A 691 11.35 20.28 -19.00
C LEU A 691 12.11 20.62 -20.29
N SER A 692 13.25 21.30 -20.15
CA SER A 692 14.16 21.56 -21.27
C SER A 692 15.53 20.96 -20.97
N LEU A 693 16.08 20.19 -21.90
CA LEU A 693 17.41 19.59 -21.80
C LEU A 693 18.05 19.45 -23.18
N CYS A 694 19.39 19.43 -23.19
CA CYS A 694 20.18 19.39 -24.40
C CYS A 694 21.43 18.54 -24.14
N ILE A 695 21.59 17.41 -24.84
CA ILE A 695 22.71 16.47 -24.67
C ILE A 695 23.55 16.49 -25.95
N MET A 696 24.84 16.77 -25.80
CA MET A 696 25.77 16.88 -26.92
C MET A 696 26.30 15.50 -27.35
N PRO A 697 26.74 15.35 -28.61
CA PRO A 697 27.33 14.08 -29.06
C PRO A 697 28.52 13.65 -28.19
N GLY A 698 28.52 12.40 -27.72
CA GLY A 698 29.55 11.82 -26.86
C GLY A 698 29.43 12.16 -25.37
N GLU A 699 28.39 12.90 -24.99
CA GLU A 699 28.13 13.22 -23.58
C GLU A 699 27.37 12.07 -22.90
N CYS A 700 27.76 11.73 -21.66
CA CYS A 700 27.01 10.83 -20.79
C CYS A 700 26.31 11.62 -19.67
N VAL A 701 24.99 11.66 -19.73
CA VAL A 701 24.15 12.37 -18.77
C VAL A 701 23.46 11.37 -17.86
N VAL A 702 23.55 11.59 -16.54
CA VAL A 702 22.85 10.77 -15.55
C VAL A 702 21.61 11.51 -15.04
N LEU A 703 20.44 10.89 -15.22
CA LEU A 703 19.16 11.32 -14.67
C LEU A 703 19.01 10.79 -13.24
N TRP A 704 18.99 11.71 -12.29
CA TRP A 704 18.85 11.45 -10.86
C TRP A 704 17.52 12.01 -10.33
N GLY A 705 16.89 11.36 -9.36
CA GLY A 705 15.65 11.85 -8.73
C GLY A 705 14.91 10.76 -7.98
N SER A 706 13.91 11.12 -7.17
CA SER A 706 13.08 10.16 -6.41
C SER A 706 12.33 9.19 -7.32
N ASN A 707 11.86 8.07 -6.76
CA ASN A 707 10.94 7.18 -7.48
C ASN A 707 9.63 7.92 -7.74
N GLY A 708 9.18 7.94 -9.00
CA GLY A 708 8.02 8.72 -9.43
C GLY A 708 8.32 10.11 -10.00
N ALA A 709 9.58 10.57 -9.96
CA ALA A 709 9.99 11.87 -10.54
C ALA A 709 9.95 11.95 -12.09
N GLY A 710 9.49 10.90 -12.78
CA GLY A 710 9.32 10.91 -14.23
C GLY A 710 10.51 10.44 -15.08
N LYS A 711 11.58 9.89 -14.47
CA LYS A 711 12.79 9.38 -15.17
C LYS A 711 12.46 8.39 -16.29
N SER A 712 11.79 7.29 -15.96
CA SER A 712 11.38 6.28 -16.95
C SER A 712 10.34 6.82 -17.93
N THR A 713 9.46 7.73 -17.50
CA THR A 713 8.50 8.39 -18.39
C THR A 713 9.21 9.23 -19.46
N LEU A 714 10.26 9.96 -19.11
CA LEU A 714 11.10 10.70 -20.05
C LEU A 714 11.80 9.76 -21.04
N MET A 715 12.34 8.63 -20.57
CA MET A 715 12.93 7.62 -21.46
C MET A 715 11.92 7.04 -22.44
N ARG A 716 10.69 6.76 -22.00
CA ARG A 716 9.61 6.31 -22.89
C ARG A 716 9.18 7.38 -23.91
N CYS A 717 9.23 8.66 -23.55
CA CYS A 717 9.02 9.77 -24.48
C CYS A 717 10.12 9.81 -25.54
N LEU A 718 11.40 9.65 -25.15
CA LEU A 718 12.55 9.60 -26.08
C LEU A 718 12.47 8.41 -27.05
N LEU A 719 11.90 7.29 -26.61
CA LEU A 719 11.65 6.11 -27.45
C LEU A 719 10.42 6.25 -28.35
N GLY A 720 9.65 7.33 -28.22
CA GLY A 720 8.39 7.54 -28.94
C GLY A 720 7.26 6.59 -28.51
N MET A 721 7.37 5.98 -27.32
CA MET A 721 6.34 5.09 -26.76
C MET A 721 5.28 5.86 -25.98
N GLU A 722 5.57 7.10 -25.62
CA GLU A 722 4.67 8.00 -24.90
C GLU A 722 4.64 9.36 -25.61
N SER A 723 3.45 9.90 -25.85
CA SER A 723 3.30 11.28 -26.35
C SER A 723 3.57 12.28 -25.23
N CYS A 724 4.15 13.42 -25.58
CA CYS A 724 4.42 14.52 -24.66
C CYS A 724 4.19 15.86 -25.37
N GLU A 725 3.82 16.88 -24.62
CA GLU A 725 3.72 18.25 -25.13
C GLU A 725 5.12 18.88 -25.16
N GLY A 726 5.38 19.80 -26.09
CA GLY A 726 6.71 20.37 -26.33
C GLY A 726 7.40 19.79 -27.55
N ARG A 727 8.69 20.08 -27.72
CA ARG A 727 9.49 19.62 -28.87
C ARG A 727 10.60 18.69 -28.42
N LEU A 728 10.66 17.50 -29.01
CA LEU A 728 11.68 16.49 -28.70
C LEU A 728 12.35 15.98 -29.98
N LEU A 729 13.66 16.20 -30.06
CA LEU A 729 14.53 15.83 -31.17
C LEU A 729 15.58 14.83 -30.67
N LEU A 730 15.83 13.77 -31.43
CA LEU A 730 16.89 12.80 -31.17
C LEU A 730 17.63 12.50 -32.47
N ALA A 731 18.96 12.66 -32.44
CA ALA A 731 19.83 12.53 -33.61
C ALA A 731 19.31 13.31 -34.84
N GLY A 732 18.76 14.50 -34.62
CA GLY A 732 18.16 15.35 -35.65
C GLY A 732 16.76 14.95 -36.13
N CYS A 733 16.19 13.86 -35.62
CA CYS A 733 14.84 13.39 -35.93
C CYS A 733 13.82 13.92 -34.90
N ASP A 734 12.67 14.43 -35.35
CA ASP A 734 11.59 14.84 -34.43
C ASP A 734 10.82 13.60 -33.98
N ILE A 735 10.85 13.27 -32.69
CA ILE A 735 10.27 12.03 -32.18
C ILE A 735 8.76 11.94 -32.48
N SER A 736 8.05 13.08 -32.52
CA SER A 736 6.61 13.11 -32.78
C SER A 736 6.24 12.71 -34.21
N ARG A 737 7.17 12.86 -35.17
CA ARG A 737 6.94 12.61 -36.60
C ARG A 737 7.75 11.42 -37.13
N ASP A 738 8.98 11.29 -36.66
CA ASP A 738 10.02 10.41 -37.20
C ASP A 738 10.47 9.33 -36.18
N SER A 739 9.61 8.95 -35.23
CA SER A 739 9.93 8.00 -34.14
C SER A 739 10.56 6.68 -34.61
N ARG A 740 10.22 6.21 -35.82
CA ARG A 740 10.86 5.02 -36.42
C ARG A 740 12.33 5.26 -36.76
N LEU A 741 12.63 6.36 -37.45
CA LEU A 741 13.99 6.75 -37.84
C LEU A 741 14.85 7.07 -36.61
N ALA A 742 14.24 7.67 -35.58
CA ALA A 742 14.90 7.91 -34.31
C ALA A 742 15.27 6.59 -33.59
N ARG A 743 14.34 5.62 -33.52
CA ARG A 743 14.59 4.32 -32.89
C ARG A 743 15.68 3.49 -33.56
N GLU A 744 15.92 3.68 -34.86
CA GLU A 744 17.05 3.05 -35.58
C GLU A 744 18.41 3.51 -35.05
N ARG A 745 18.47 4.69 -34.42
CA ARG A 745 19.70 5.26 -33.85
C ARG A 745 19.85 5.07 -32.33
N ILE A 746 18.89 4.41 -31.68
CA ILE A 746 18.83 4.21 -30.23
C ILE A 746 19.05 2.74 -29.86
N GLY A 747 19.99 2.51 -28.95
CA GLY A 747 20.03 1.30 -28.13
C GLY A 747 19.36 1.57 -26.79
N TYR A 748 18.47 0.68 -26.35
CA TYR A 748 17.75 0.83 -25.09
C TYR A 748 17.93 -0.41 -24.22
N VAL A 749 18.24 -0.20 -22.94
CA VAL A 749 18.26 -1.23 -21.90
C VAL A 749 17.24 -0.84 -20.85
N SER A 750 16.26 -1.70 -20.62
CA SER A 750 15.24 -1.53 -19.58
C SER A 750 15.73 -2.02 -18.21
N GLN A 751 15.12 -1.50 -17.15
CA GLN A 751 15.41 -1.88 -15.77
C GLN A 751 15.22 -3.38 -15.51
N GLU A 752 14.19 -3.97 -16.10
CA GLU A 752 13.95 -5.41 -16.07
C GLU A 752 14.24 -6.04 -17.44
N PHE A 753 14.94 -7.18 -17.42
CA PHE A 753 15.15 -7.99 -18.61
C PHE A 753 13.89 -8.79 -18.93
N ALA A 754 13.30 -8.60 -20.10
CA ALA A 754 12.18 -9.42 -20.56
C ALA A 754 12.68 -10.83 -20.90
N GLY A 755 12.33 -11.83 -20.08
CA GLY A 755 12.76 -13.22 -20.28
C GLY A 755 12.16 -13.85 -21.55
N TYR A 756 12.98 -14.59 -22.29
CA TYR A 756 12.59 -15.38 -23.46
C TYR A 756 13.01 -16.84 -23.24
N ASP A 757 12.25 -17.81 -23.76
CA ASP A 757 12.63 -19.23 -23.74
C ASP A 757 13.52 -19.59 -24.95
N TRP A 758 14.54 -18.76 -25.17
CA TRP A 758 15.47 -18.83 -26.30
C TRP A 758 16.90 -18.98 -25.79
N THR A 759 17.79 -19.50 -26.64
CA THR A 759 19.23 -19.41 -26.39
C THR A 759 19.74 -17.98 -26.59
N VAL A 760 20.90 -17.66 -26.02
CA VAL A 760 21.57 -16.38 -26.24
C VAL A 760 21.75 -16.09 -27.74
N ARG A 761 22.16 -17.10 -28.50
CA ARG A 761 22.28 -17.04 -29.96
C ARG A 761 20.96 -16.67 -30.62
N GLN A 762 19.88 -17.38 -30.31
CA GLN A 762 18.56 -17.14 -30.89
C GLN A 762 18.03 -15.74 -30.56
N ALA A 763 18.24 -15.28 -29.32
CA ALA A 763 17.87 -13.94 -28.90
C ALA A 763 18.63 -12.85 -29.66
N MET A 764 19.92 -13.06 -29.95
CA MET A 764 20.72 -12.14 -30.77
C MET A 764 20.34 -12.19 -32.25
N GLU A 765 20.13 -13.38 -32.82
CA GLU A 765 19.70 -13.55 -34.22
C GLU A 765 18.35 -12.88 -34.48
N PHE A 766 17.42 -12.96 -33.53
CA PHE A 766 16.15 -12.26 -33.60
C PHE A 766 16.35 -10.75 -33.69
N ILE A 767 17.15 -10.16 -32.80
CA ILE A 767 17.41 -8.72 -32.81
C ILE A 767 18.15 -8.29 -34.09
N CYS A 768 19.13 -9.06 -34.56
CA CYS A 768 19.78 -8.84 -35.85
C CYS A 768 18.76 -8.80 -37.00
N SER A 769 17.80 -9.73 -37.02
CA SER A 769 16.74 -9.76 -38.05
C SER A 769 15.83 -8.53 -38.00
N VAL A 770 15.45 -8.08 -36.79
CA VAL A 770 14.59 -6.90 -36.59
C VAL A 770 15.32 -5.61 -36.98
N ARG A 771 16.62 -5.53 -36.69
CA ARG A 771 17.45 -4.36 -36.96
C ARG A 771 18.14 -4.39 -38.33
N SER A 772 17.89 -5.42 -39.14
CA SER A 772 18.53 -5.64 -40.45
C SER A 772 20.07 -5.62 -40.38
N VAL A 773 20.63 -6.23 -39.33
CA VAL A 773 22.08 -6.36 -39.09
C VAL A 773 22.53 -7.77 -39.48
N ASP A 774 23.70 -7.88 -40.10
CA ASP A 774 24.29 -9.16 -40.46
C ASP A 774 24.65 -10.01 -39.22
N ARG A 775 24.40 -11.33 -39.30
CA ARG A 775 24.62 -12.23 -38.16
C ARG A 775 26.10 -12.36 -37.76
N SER A 776 27.04 -12.01 -38.64
CA SER A 776 28.48 -11.98 -38.30
C SER A 776 28.79 -11.00 -37.15
N ALA A 777 27.95 -10.01 -36.89
CA ALA A 777 28.12 -9.06 -35.79
C ALA A 777 27.84 -9.66 -34.39
N ILE A 778 27.16 -10.80 -34.31
CA ILE A 778 26.70 -11.40 -33.04
C ILE A 778 27.88 -11.76 -32.14
N ALA A 779 28.85 -12.52 -32.68
CA ALA A 779 29.99 -13.02 -31.91
C ALA A 779 30.84 -11.87 -31.33
N GLY A 780 31.12 -10.85 -32.13
CA GLY A 780 31.85 -9.65 -31.69
C GLY A 780 31.08 -8.85 -30.63
N THR A 781 29.76 -8.73 -30.77
CA THR A 781 28.92 -7.99 -29.81
C THR A 781 28.82 -8.72 -28.47
N LEU A 782 28.60 -10.03 -28.47
CA LEU A 782 28.59 -10.85 -27.24
C LEU A 782 29.94 -10.80 -26.54
N ALA A 783 31.05 -10.89 -27.27
CA ALA A 783 32.39 -10.75 -26.71
C ALA A 783 32.60 -9.38 -26.06
N SER A 784 32.16 -8.29 -26.71
CA SER A 784 32.27 -6.94 -26.15
C SER A 784 31.46 -6.72 -24.86
N CYS A 785 30.43 -7.54 -24.62
CA CYS A 785 29.64 -7.54 -23.40
C CYS A 785 30.08 -8.59 -22.37
N GLY A 786 31.17 -9.33 -22.63
CA GLY A 786 31.69 -10.36 -21.73
C GLY A 786 30.82 -11.63 -21.66
N LEU A 787 30.16 -11.99 -22.78
CA LEU A 787 29.31 -13.19 -22.92
C LEU A 787 29.90 -14.22 -23.91
N THR A 788 31.22 -14.22 -24.10
CA THR A 788 31.90 -15.19 -24.99
C THR A 788 31.65 -16.63 -24.52
N GLY A 789 31.14 -17.49 -25.42
CA GLY A 789 30.91 -18.91 -25.13
C GLY A 789 29.59 -19.22 -24.43
N GLU A 790 28.72 -18.22 -24.25
CA GLU A 790 27.41 -18.36 -23.62
C GLU A 790 26.27 -18.57 -24.64
N ASP A 791 26.61 -18.63 -25.94
CA ASP A 791 25.71 -18.65 -27.09
C ASP A 791 24.60 -19.71 -27.01
N ASP A 792 24.94 -20.90 -26.52
CA ASP A 792 24.05 -22.06 -26.54
C ASP A 792 23.28 -22.24 -25.21
N LYS A 793 23.59 -21.43 -24.18
CA LYS A 793 22.78 -21.40 -22.95
C LYS A 793 21.43 -20.75 -23.22
N THR A 794 20.40 -21.27 -22.58
CA THR A 794 19.10 -20.62 -22.54
C THR A 794 19.20 -19.33 -21.72
N VAL A 795 18.40 -18.33 -22.09
CA VAL A 795 18.37 -17.05 -21.36
C VAL A 795 17.97 -17.26 -19.88
N PHE A 796 17.21 -18.31 -19.56
CA PHE A 796 16.87 -18.66 -18.17
C PHE A 796 18.08 -19.09 -17.33
N GLU A 797 19.03 -19.81 -17.93
CA GLU A 797 20.27 -20.28 -17.28
C GLU A 797 21.27 -19.16 -16.99
N LEU A 798 21.07 -17.97 -17.57
CA LEU A 798 21.90 -16.80 -17.30
C LEU A 798 21.63 -16.22 -15.89
N SER A 799 22.70 -15.82 -15.20
CA SER A 799 22.59 -15.00 -13.98
C SER A 799 21.96 -13.64 -14.28
N GLY A 800 21.44 -12.94 -13.26
CA GLY A 800 20.86 -11.60 -13.44
C GLY A 800 21.82 -10.62 -14.12
N GLY A 801 23.12 -10.66 -13.76
CA GLY A 801 24.17 -9.86 -14.40
C GLY A 801 24.41 -10.24 -15.86
N MET A 802 24.39 -11.53 -16.18
CA MET A 802 24.53 -12.00 -17.56
C MET A 802 23.31 -11.63 -18.43
N LYS A 803 22.11 -11.64 -17.86
CA LYS A 803 20.89 -11.16 -18.53
C LYS A 803 21.00 -9.67 -18.86
N GLN A 804 21.46 -8.84 -17.93
CA GLN A 804 21.69 -7.41 -18.20
C GLN A 804 22.76 -7.17 -19.27
N LYS A 805 23.86 -7.94 -19.26
CA LYS A 805 24.87 -7.91 -20.33
C LYS A 805 24.29 -8.34 -21.68
N LEU A 806 23.36 -9.28 -21.71
CA LEU A 806 22.67 -9.69 -22.93
C LEU A 806 21.75 -8.58 -23.45
N ALA A 807 20.99 -7.91 -22.58
CA ALA A 807 20.18 -6.76 -22.99
C ALA A 807 21.06 -5.63 -23.57
N LEU A 808 22.23 -5.39 -22.95
CA LEU A 808 23.20 -4.45 -23.48
C LEU A 808 23.74 -4.89 -24.86
N ALA A 809 24.07 -6.18 -25.03
CA ALA A 809 24.49 -6.72 -26.33
C ALA A 809 23.40 -6.54 -27.42
N GLN A 810 22.14 -6.79 -27.08
CA GLN A 810 21.00 -6.56 -27.96
C GLN A 810 20.82 -5.08 -28.32
N ALA A 811 21.05 -4.17 -27.37
CA ALA A 811 21.01 -2.74 -27.63
C ALA A 811 22.16 -2.28 -28.54
N LEU A 812 23.33 -2.93 -28.46
CA LEU A 812 24.54 -2.54 -29.17
C LEU A 812 24.68 -3.11 -30.58
N VAL A 813 24.02 -4.24 -30.89
CA VAL A 813 24.27 -4.97 -32.14
C VAL A 813 24.00 -4.14 -33.41
N ALA A 814 23.10 -3.16 -33.33
CA ALA A 814 22.80 -2.23 -34.43
C ALA A 814 23.74 -1.01 -34.49
N ASN A 815 24.77 -0.98 -33.64
CA ASN A 815 25.72 0.12 -33.47
C ASN A 815 25.04 1.51 -33.33
N PRO A 816 24.24 1.73 -32.28
CA PRO A 816 23.46 2.96 -32.12
C PRO A 816 24.34 4.18 -31.79
N ASP A 817 23.86 5.36 -32.20
CA ASP A 817 24.46 6.67 -31.89
C ASP A 817 24.21 7.07 -30.41
N VAL A 818 23.07 6.63 -29.85
CA VAL A 818 22.57 6.98 -28.51
C VAL A 818 22.22 5.72 -27.72
N LEU A 819 22.69 5.65 -26.47
CA LEU A 819 22.27 4.62 -25.51
C LEU A 819 21.38 5.22 -24.42
N LEU A 820 20.19 4.65 -24.27
CA LEU A 820 19.27 4.95 -23.18
C LEU A 820 19.31 3.77 -22.19
N LEU A 821 19.75 4.01 -20.96
CA LEU A 821 19.96 2.95 -19.96
C LEU A 821 19.09 3.23 -18.72
N ASP A 822 17.99 2.50 -18.58
CA ASP A 822 17.09 2.65 -17.44
C ASP A 822 17.55 1.76 -16.28
N GLU A 823 18.23 2.33 -15.29
CA GLU A 823 18.74 1.63 -14.10
C GLU A 823 19.50 0.32 -14.43
N PRO A 824 20.55 0.38 -15.28
CA PRO A 824 21.17 -0.81 -15.87
C PRO A 824 21.84 -1.74 -14.86
N CYS A 825 22.16 -1.23 -13.67
CA CYS A 825 22.86 -1.95 -12.61
C CYS A 825 21.94 -2.41 -11.46
N SER A 826 20.64 -2.13 -11.54
CA SER A 826 19.69 -2.51 -10.49
C SER A 826 19.57 -4.03 -10.38
N ASN A 827 19.40 -4.52 -9.15
CA ASN A 827 19.29 -5.96 -8.82
C ASN A 827 20.52 -6.82 -9.17
N LEU A 828 21.70 -6.21 -9.33
CA LEU A 828 22.97 -6.92 -9.55
C LEU A 828 23.82 -7.01 -8.27
N ASP A 829 24.53 -8.12 -8.12
CA ASP A 829 25.57 -8.23 -7.10
C ASP A 829 26.75 -7.29 -7.38
N LEU A 830 27.57 -7.02 -6.36
CA LEU A 830 28.69 -6.08 -6.44
C LEU A 830 29.70 -6.41 -7.56
N LYS A 831 29.94 -7.69 -7.86
CA LYS A 831 30.87 -8.12 -8.91
C LYS A 831 30.27 -7.87 -10.29
N SER A 832 29.06 -8.37 -10.53
CA SER A 832 28.32 -8.18 -11.79
C SER A 832 28.15 -6.70 -12.14
N ARG A 833 27.87 -5.87 -11.14
CA ARG A 833 27.73 -4.41 -11.28
C ARG A 833 29.04 -3.75 -11.70
N ARG A 834 30.16 -4.09 -11.07
CA ARG A 834 31.50 -3.57 -11.46
C ARG A 834 31.87 -3.94 -12.90
N GLU A 835 31.56 -5.18 -13.30
CA GLU A 835 31.81 -5.66 -14.67
C GLU A 835 30.98 -4.89 -15.71
N LEU A 836 29.68 -4.69 -15.44
CA LEU A 836 28.82 -3.90 -16.33
C LEU A 836 29.27 -2.43 -16.39
N LEU A 837 29.63 -1.83 -15.26
CA LEU A 837 30.11 -0.45 -15.20
C LEU A 837 31.42 -0.24 -15.99
N ALA A 838 32.30 -1.24 -16.02
CA ALA A 838 33.51 -1.20 -16.84
C ALA A 838 33.18 -1.19 -18.34
N ILE A 839 32.21 -2.00 -18.77
CA ILE A 839 31.73 -2.00 -20.17
C ILE A 839 31.13 -0.62 -20.51
N LEU A 840 30.26 -0.07 -19.65
CA LEU A 840 29.63 1.23 -19.87
C LEU A 840 30.65 2.38 -19.96
N ARG A 841 31.74 2.34 -19.17
CA ARG A 841 32.83 3.33 -19.26
C ARG A 841 33.53 3.32 -20.61
N GLU A 842 33.77 2.15 -21.20
CA GLU A 842 34.36 2.07 -22.54
C GLU A 842 33.38 2.55 -23.62
N LEU A 843 32.10 2.23 -23.49
CA LEU A 843 31.06 2.70 -24.42
C LEU A 843 30.91 4.23 -24.40
N ARG A 844 31.01 4.86 -23.22
CA ARG A 844 30.95 6.33 -23.06
C ARG A 844 31.98 7.07 -23.91
N ARG A 845 33.16 6.48 -24.16
CA ARG A 845 34.23 7.13 -24.95
C ARG A 845 33.84 7.34 -26.41
N THR A 846 32.83 6.62 -26.90
CA THR A 846 32.46 6.58 -28.31
C THR A 846 30.98 6.87 -28.58
N ARG A 847 30.13 6.94 -27.54
CA ARG A 847 28.68 7.04 -27.67
C ARG A 847 28.08 8.07 -26.73
N THR A 848 26.95 8.63 -27.15
CA THR A 848 26.13 9.50 -26.30
C THR A 848 25.27 8.62 -25.40
N MET A 849 25.19 8.93 -24.11
CA MET A 849 24.49 8.09 -23.13
C MET A 849 23.55 8.92 -22.25
N LEU A 850 22.36 8.37 -22.00
CA LEU A 850 21.44 8.87 -20.98
C LEU A 850 21.13 7.72 -20.03
N VAL A 851 21.53 7.86 -18.78
CA VAL A 851 21.45 6.78 -17.77
C VAL A 851 20.55 7.23 -16.62
N THR A 852 19.57 6.43 -16.21
CA THR A 852 18.90 6.64 -14.92
C THR A 852 19.63 5.83 -13.86
N SER A 853 19.90 6.44 -12.70
CA SER A 853 20.52 5.73 -11.59
C SER A 853 20.14 6.38 -10.26
N HIS A 854 20.20 5.58 -9.20
CA HIS A 854 20.11 6.00 -7.81
C HIS A 854 21.36 5.59 -7.01
N HIS A 855 22.43 5.18 -7.70
CA HIS A 855 23.69 4.80 -7.09
C HIS A 855 24.80 5.82 -7.36
N LEU A 856 25.46 6.27 -6.29
CA LEU A 856 26.46 7.34 -6.36
C LEU A 856 27.71 6.97 -7.16
N ASP A 857 28.16 5.73 -7.07
CA ASP A 857 29.32 5.22 -7.79
C ASP A 857 29.08 5.07 -9.30
N GLU A 858 27.83 4.96 -9.76
CA GLU A 858 27.50 5.07 -11.19
C GLU A 858 27.58 6.51 -11.68
N VAL A 859 27.08 7.46 -10.88
CA VAL A 859 27.19 8.90 -11.19
C VAL A 859 28.65 9.31 -11.26
N GLU A 860 29.46 8.93 -10.27
CA GLU A 860 30.89 9.22 -10.23
C GLU A 860 31.64 8.56 -11.41
N ALA A 861 31.25 7.36 -11.80
CA ALA A 861 31.90 6.61 -12.86
C ALA A 861 31.54 7.08 -14.27
N LEU A 862 30.30 7.51 -14.50
CA LEU A 862 29.74 7.68 -15.84
C LEU A 862 29.31 9.12 -16.16
N ALA A 863 28.95 9.95 -15.20
CA ALA A 863 28.35 11.25 -15.50
C ALA A 863 29.39 12.27 -16.00
N ASP A 864 29.13 12.87 -17.16
CA ASP A 864 29.65 14.18 -17.54
C ASP A 864 28.82 15.29 -16.87
N ARG A 865 27.51 15.05 -16.79
CA ARG A 865 26.52 15.96 -16.18
C ARG A 865 25.39 15.17 -15.52
N VAL A 866 24.84 15.73 -14.45
CA VAL A 866 23.71 15.15 -13.72
C VAL A 866 22.47 16.02 -13.92
N LEU A 867 21.39 15.42 -14.38
CA LEU A 867 20.07 16.03 -14.43
C LEU A 867 19.26 15.56 -13.24
N TRP A 868 19.07 16.43 -12.26
CA TRP A 868 18.24 16.15 -11.09
C TRP A 868 16.78 16.52 -11.38
N LEU A 869 15.90 15.53 -11.39
CA LEU A 869 14.45 15.70 -11.50
C LEU A 869 13.82 15.74 -10.10
N GLU A 870 13.20 16.87 -9.76
CA GLU A 870 12.36 17.04 -8.57
C GLU A 870 10.88 16.88 -8.92
N GLU A 871 10.08 16.30 -8.02
CA GLU A 871 8.63 16.15 -8.25
C GLU A 871 7.97 17.50 -8.52
N SER A 872 7.25 17.60 -9.64
CA SER A 872 6.45 18.80 -10.01
C SER A 872 7.24 20.06 -10.35
N ARG A 873 8.57 19.99 -10.61
CA ARG A 873 9.42 21.15 -10.96
C ARG A 873 10.34 20.87 -12.16
N SER A 874 10.96 21.93 -12.69
CA SER A 874 11.97 21.87 -13.75
C SER A 874 13.23 21.11 -13.32
N ALA A 875 13.88 20.39 -14.25
CA ALA A 875 15.16 19.72 -13.96
C ALA A 875 16.26 20.71 -13.56
N VAL A 876 17.09 20.33 -12.60
CA VAL A 876 18.28 21.07 -12.19
C VAL A 876 19.52 20.38 -12.77
N GLU A 877 20.31 21.10 -13.55
CA GLU A 877 21.58 20.59 -14.06
C GLU A 877 22.71 20.82 -13.05
N LEU A 878 23.47 19.77 -12.75
CA LEU A 878 24.60 19.82 -11.82
C LEU A 878 25.83 19.16 -12.45
N SER A 879 27.02 19.68 -12.12
CA SER A 879 28.25 18.92 -12.36
C SER A 879 28.34 17.76 -11.37
N PRO A 880 28.99 16.64 -11.72
CA PRO A 880 29.12 15.48 -10.83
C PRO A 880 29.71 15.87 -9.46
N ALA A 881 30.74 16.73 -9.43
CA ALA A 881 31.34 17.22 -8.18
C ALA A 881 30.36 18.03 -7.31
N ARG A 882 29.54 18.92 -7.92
CA ARG A 882 28.52 19.68 -7.18
C ARG A 882 27.37 18.79 -6.71
N PHE A 883 27.01 17.78 -7.50
CA PHE A 883 26.01 16.78 -7.13
C PHE A 883 26.47 15.98 -5.91
N LEU A 884 27.69 15.42 -5.93
CA LEU A 884 28.25 14.66 -4.81
C LEU A 884 28.37 15.52 -3.55
N ALA A 885 28.89 16.75 -3.65
CA ALA A 885 28.97 17.68 -2.53
C ALA A 885 27.60 18.04 -1.93
N ARG A 886 26.56 18.15 -2.78
CA ARG A 886 25.17 18.42 -2.33
C ARG A 886 24.56 17.21 -1.62
N ILE A 887 24.80 16.00 -2.11
CA ILE A 887 24.35 14.76 -1.44
C ILE A 887 25.09 14.57 -0.12
N GLU A 888 26.41 14.77 -0.08
CA GLU A 888 27.20 14.70 1.16
C GLU A 888 26.76 15.76 2.18
N GLY A 889 26.44 16.97 1.73
CA GLY A 889 25.87 18.04 2.56
C GLY A 889 24.49 17.68 3.13
N CYS A 890 23.58 17.12 2.33
CA CYS A 890 22.30 16.60 2.84
C CYS A 890 22.48 15.45 3.85
N VAL A 891 23.46 14.57 3.62
CA VAL A 891 23.81 13.49 4.57
C VAL A 891 24.44 14.06 5.85
N GLN A 892 25.15 15.19 5.80
CA GLN A 892 25.66 15.88 6.98
C GLN A 892 24.59 16.67 7.73
N GLU A 893 23.62 17.29 7.06
CA GLU A 893 22.44 17.93 7.68
C GLU A 893 21.44 16.91 8.26
N GLU A 894 21.35 15.70 7.69
CA GLU A 894 20.59 14.59 8.30
C GLU A 894 21.34 13.93 9.48
N ARG A 895 22.67 14.15 9.58
CA ARG A 895 23.52 13.65 10.67
C ARG A 895 23.78 14.68 11.78
N ALA A 896 23.55 15.98 11.54
CA ALA A 896 23.63 17.07 12.51
C ALA A 896 22.29 17.28 13.23
#